data_AF-A0A2N2GL05-F1
#
_entry.id   AF-A0A2N2GL05-F1
#
_cell.length_a   1.000
_cell.length_b   1.000
_cell.length_c   1.000
_cell.angle_alpha   90.00
_cell.angle_beta   90.00
_cell.angle_gamma   90.00
#
_symmetry.space_group_name_H-M   'P 1'
#
loop_
_entity.id
_entity.type
_entity.pdbx_description
1 polymer ?
#
loop_
_entity_poly.entity_id
_entity_poly.type
_entity_poly.pdbx_seq_one_letter_code
_entity_poly.pdbx_strand_id
1 'polypeptide(L)'
;QLLNHPIEPIYNLAKQFTKLMPVFFNEIGAEGQLRDVSTELDEMHRRKDRLIHFLRKQSHVESSNLIVDFIEAIFRFWQTLDKSVLAPYLPEEVLAEVSNQGVFVDDLHALMGRVLSDSPIKKIEELLTWDDRRRDTWLASQEGLKPEEARRFTLMVAMYQLCHQKYNLGVQEIRQQLHLAAKSGFPEMEQLLGDLEICDTFQCLEALLDTLESLKETIQSPEKFEAKEDIYYKRHIAVDIPSVYGRYREKKFDALGLSFRLENLANVYLEKLPETVNLAFITRATFIRIIKCLRLYLRALKIDGITSRRLETYMSLLTSSFNIKRFSYTQYLDIFRGFTEGVKDIIYTYYTNIHENNLSIIIPKIGEANLLPKHRSLWEADDLPASILRLSETFMRDLIATTFGLQHLDNFITRIYQTLEHQKEILSEEDLDLLMTYNPDRALSSLHLKNHHTNNLILLGNKGFNLTVLATDDKPVPPGFIITTEIFRCWPVIKGFYKARDEFMGQIKKSLTEMEKKTGRYFGDPANPLLLSVRSGAAISMPGMMATIHNVGLNEHLSQGFAASSGEGYPPSCQIDYLAWDNYRRFLQSWAMAEGMEREIFQTLMNEAKGRYGIAVKKDFSASQMRELALEYQEKIREAGICIPADPWQQLTGAVELVLNSWYAQKTKEYRGLMDVSEAWGTAVIVQAMVYGNLGPESGSGVLFTAHPYRKVSRVALWGDYATGDQGEDIVSGLVTTQPISVEQAELDGRPEENSLERRFPKVYEGLLGIARELVYEKRWNPQEIEFTFEGPEEENLFLLQTRDMITIKKREKFTVFAEGKALDKALLGFGIGVSGSALSGRAVFTAANIRQLKEEDPATPLILIRQDTVPEDIKEIAMAEGLLTARGGQTSHAAVVTIRLEKTCVVGCNDLKVYEAEERCEINGREIRFGEAISIDGRKGLFLQGAHPVREEVQILPL
;
A
#
# COMPACT_ATOMS: atom_id res chain seq x y z
N GLN A 1 -0.79 31.85 45.00
CA GLN A 1 0.50 31.93 45.75
C GLN A 1 1.52 30.87 45.32
N LEU A 2 1.17 29.57 45.35
CA LEU A 2 2.07 28.46 44.94
C LEU A 2 2.72 28.69 43.55
N LEU A 3 1.91 29.06 42.54
CA LEU A 3 2.38 29.29 41.15
C LEU A 3 3.27 30.54 40.98
N ASN A 4 3.41 31.35 42.03
CA ASN A 4 4.30 32.53 42.03
C ASN A 4 5.64 32.26 42.73
N HIS A 5 5.90 31.00 43.11
CA HIS A 5 7.21 30.51 43.58
C HIS A 5 7.94 29.73 42.47
N PRO A 6 9.27 29.54 42.59
CA PRO A 6 10.06 28.76 41.63
C PRO A 6 9.75 27.26 41.75
N ILE A 7 8.63 26.84 41.16
CA ILE A 7 8.15 25.45 41.21
C ILE A 7 8.80 24.54 40.17
N GLU A 8 9.64 25.06 39.27
CA GLU A 8 10.29 24.30 38.20
C GLU A 8 10.97 23.00 38.69
N PRO A 9 11.80 22.99 39.75
CA PRO A 9 12.48 21.77 40.22
C PRO A 9 11.54 20.69 40.76
N ILE A 10 10.33 21.10 41.16
CA ILE A 10 9.31 20.22 41.73
C ILE A 10 8.04 20.21 40.87
N TYR A 11 8.13 20.60 39.60
CA TYR A 11 6.95 20.89 38.79
C TYR A 11 6.03 19.68 38.65
N ASN A 12 6.59 18.48 38.47
CA ASN A 12 5.84 17.24 38.45
C ASN A 12 5.06 17.01 39.76
N LEU A 13 5.68 17.22 40.91
CA LEU A 13 5.01 17.10 42.22
C LEU A 13 3.96 18.18 42.43
N ALA A 14 4.25 19.42 42.01
CA ALA A 14 3.29 20.52 42.05
C ALA A 14 2.07 20.20 41.18
N LYS A 15 2.26 19.59 40.00
CA LYS A 15 1.17 19.08 39.16
C LYS A 15 0.40 17.95 39.81
N GLN A 16 1.06 16.95 40.39
CA GLN A 16 0.39 15.86 41.13
C GLN A 16 -0.50 16.42 42.26
N PHE A 17 0.02 17.36 43.03
CA PHE A 17 -0.72 18.02 44.10
C PHE A 17 -1.89 18.86 43.58
N THR A 18 -1.64 19.68 42.55
CA THR A 18 -2.67 20.56 41.97
C THR A 18 -3.78 19.78 41.28
N LYS A 19 -3.50 18.61 40.70
CA LYS A 19 -4.53 17.69 40.18
C LYS A 19 -5.55 17.24 41.24
N LEU A 20 -5.14 17.18 42.51
CA LEU A 20 -6.01 16.81 43.64
C LEU A 20 -6.77 18.00 44.24
N MET A 21 -6.37 19.22 43.89
CA MET A 21 -6.97 20.44 44.42
C MET A 21 -8.02 20.97 43.45
N PRO A 22 -9.02 21.74 43.93
CA PRO A 22 -10.01 22.44 43.10
C PRO A 22 -9.43 23.60 42.26
N VAL A 23 -8.16 23.51 41.83
CA VAL A 23 -7.38 24.59 41.19
C VAL A 23 -7.72 24.83 39.71
N PHE A 24 -8.81 24.24 39.22
CA PHE A 24 -9.36 24.50 37.89
C PHE A 24 -10.75 25.14 37.96
N PHE A 25 -11.26 25.40 39.18
CA PHE A 25 -12.55 26.04 39.42
C PHE A 25 -12.34 27.54 39.60
N ASN A 26 -12.54 28.26 38.51
CA ASN A 26 -12.52 29.72 38.49
C ASN A 26 -13.82 30.31 39.05
N GLU A 27 -14.77 29.48 39.49
CA GLU A 27 -16.12 29.87 39.91
C GLU A 27 -16.48 29.32 41.30
N ILE A 28 -16.90 30.21 42.19
CA ILE A 28 -17.37 29.91 43.54
C ILE A 28 -18.90 29.78 43.50
N GLY A 29 -19.43 28.60 43.83
CA GLY A 29 -20.85 28.28 43.76
C GLY A 29 -21.39 28.14 42.33
N ALA A 30 -22.71 28.10 42.16
CA ALA A 30 -23.36 28.09 40.86
C ALA A 30 -23.48 29.51 40.28
N GLU A 31 -22.87 29.76 39.13
CA GLU A 31 -22.95 31.02 38.38
C GLU A 31 -23.33 30.78 36.90
N GLY A 32 -23.75 31.84 36.21
CA GLY A 32 -24.18 31.78 34.80
C GLY A 32 -25.26 30.71 34.55
N GLN A 33 -25.07 29.90 33.49
CA GLN A 33 -26.04 28.90 33.07
C GLN A 33 -26.34 27.84 34.15
N LEU A 34 -25.36 27.46 34.97
CA LEU A 34 -25.60 26.50 36.07
C LEU A 34 -26.55 27.09 37.13
N ARG A 35 -26.44 28.40 37.39
CA ARG A 35 -27.34 29.11 38.31
C ARG A 35 -28.75 29.21 37.74
N ASP A 36 -28.87 29.49 36.45
CA ASP A 36 -30.15 29.62 35.76
C ASP A 36 -30.88 28.27 35.74
N VAL A 37 -30.21 27.20 35.29
CA VAL A 37 -30.75 25.84 35.22
C VAL A 37 -31.17 25.33 36.60
N SER A 38 -30.30 25.45 37.61
CA SER A 38 -30.61 24.99 38.97
C SER A 38 -31.71 25.82 39.66
N THR A 39 -31.85 27.10 39.30
CA THR A 39 -32.94 27.95 39.81
C THR A 39 -34.27 27.61 39.15
N GLU A 40 -34.29 27.44 37.83
CA GLU A 40 -35.47 26.98 37.10
C GLU A 40 -35.95 25.63 37.64
N LEU A 41 -35.02 24.68 37.82
CA LEU A 41 -35.31 23.34 38.34
C LEU A 41 -36.02 23.34 39.72
N ASP A 42 -35.64 24.24 40.63
CA ASP A 42 -36.26 24.41 41.96
C ASP A 42 -37.57 25.22 41.91
N GLU A 43 -37.65 26.23 41.03
CA GLU A 43 -38.79 27.14 40.96
C GLU A 43 -40.01 26.55 40.25
N MET A 44 -39.81 25.56 39.36
CA MET A 44 -40.90 24.84 38.69
C MET A 44 -41.92 24.26 39.67
N HIS A 45 -41.47 23.73 40.81
CA HIS A 45 -42.34 23.20 41.87
C HIS A 45 -42.51 24.18 43.03
N ARG A 46 -42.27 25.48 42.79
CA ARG A 46 -42.33 26.55 43.79
C ARG A 46 -41.51 26.23 45.05
N ARG A 47 -40.36 25.56 44.89
CA ARG A 47 -39.45 25.17 45.97
C ARG A 47 -40.04 24.19 47.00
N LYS A 48 -41.06 23.44 46.61
CA LYS A 48 -41.71 22.44 47.46
C LYS A 48 -41.06 21.06 47.39
N ASP A 49 -40.30 20.78 46.35
CA ASP A 49 -39.49 19.56 46.28
C ASP A 49 -38.28 19.73 47.20
N ARG A 50 -38.28 19.04 48.34
CA ARG A 50 -37.20 19.15 49.33
C ARG A 50 -35.86 18.65 48.82
N LEU A 51 -35.85 17.59 48.01
CA LEU A 51 -34.63 16.98 47.48
C LEU A 51 -33.95 17.91 46.48
N ILE A 52 -34.71 18.43 45.52
CA ILE A 52 -34.21 19.38 44.52
C ILE A 52 -33.88 20.74 45.13
N HIS A 53 -34.70 21.21 46.08
CA HIS A 53 -34.41 22.46 46.80
C HIS A 53 -33.09 22.38 47.55
N PHE A 54 -32.83 21.25 48.22
CA PHE A 54 -31.57 21.01 48.92
C PHE A 54 -30.40 20.93 47.94
N LEU A 55 -30.52 20.20 46.82
CA LEU A 55 -29.51 20.15 45.76
C LEU A 55 -29.16 21.53 45.22
N ARG A 56 -30.15 22.37 44.94
CA ARG A 56 -29.91 23.75 44.50
C ARG A 56 -29.18 24.56 45.59
N LYS A 57 -29.66 24.49 46.84
CA LYS A 57 -29.02 25.21 47.95
C LYS A 57 -27.57 24.79 48.13
N GLN A 58 -27.32 23.50 48.05
CA GLN A 58 -25.97 22.94 48.10
C GLN A 58 -25.11 23.46 46.96
N SER A 59 -25.55 23.33 45.70
CA SER A 59 -24.79 23.83 44.54
C SER A 59 -24.53 25.34 44.53
N HIS A 60 -25.38 26.13 45.19
CA HIS A 60 -25.23 27.59 45.29
C HIS A 60 -24.35 28.07 46.44
N VAL A 61 -23.99 27.18 47.37
CA VAL A 61 -23.29 27.53 48.62
C VAL A 61 -21.99 26.74 48.74
N GLU A 62 -22.01 25.45 48.44
CA GLU A 62 -20.86 24.56 48.53
C GLU A 62 -20.21 24.39 47.15
N SER A 63 -18.90 24.63 47.09
CA SER A 63 -18.10 24.38 45.88
C SER A 63 -17.43 23.02 45.96
N SER A 64 -18.24 21.95 45.94
CA SER A 64 -17.80 20.58 46.14
C SER A 64 -18.14 19.69 44.95
N ASN A 65 -17.22 18.81 44.56
CA ASN A 65 -17.45 17.82 43.50
C ASN A 65 -18.46 16.73 43.93
N LEU A 66 -18.74 16.58 45.24
CA LEU A 66 -19.77 15.68 45.76
C LEU A 66 -21.17 15.98 45.19
N ILE A 67 -21.39 17.18 44.65
CA ILE A 67 -22.65 17.54 43.98
C ILE A 67 -22.88 16.65 42.75
N VAL A 68 -21.84 16.24 42.03
CA VAL A 68 -21.95 15.35 40.87
C VAL A 68 -22.46 13.98 41.32
N ASP A 69 -21.81 13.40 42.33
CA ASP A 69 -22.22 12.11 42.89
C ASP A 69 -23.62 12.19 43.53
N PHE A 70 -23.96 13.34 44.12
CA PHE A 70 -25.30 13.56 44.68
C PHE A 70 -26.37 13.60 43.59
N ILE A 71 -26.11 14.24 42.44
CA ILE A 71 -27.00 14.22 41.29
C ILE A 71 -27.18 12.78 40.77
N GLU A 72 -26.11 11.99 40.69
CA GLU A 72 -26.19 10.57 40.33
C GLU A 72 -27.02 9.77 41.34
N ALA A 73 -26.84 10.02 42.64
CA ALA A 73 -27.63 9.40 43.69
C ALA A 73 -29.12 9.75 43.57
N ILE A 74 -29.47 10.97 43.12
CA ILE A 74 -30.86 11.36 42.84
C ILE A 74 -31.41 10.58 41.64
N PHE A 75 -30.66 10.43 40.55
CA PHE A 75 -31.08 9.58 39.43
C PHE A 75 -31.24 8.12 39.83
N ARG A 76 -30.34 7.58 40.67
CA ARG A 76 -30.44 6.22 41.25
C ARG A 76 -31.67 6.09 42.13
N PHE A 77 -31.97 7.10 42.96
CA PHE A 77 -33.17 7.12 43.78
C PHE A 77 -34.44 7.13 42.92
N TRP A 78 -34.51 7.95 41.87
CA TRP A 78 -35.63 7.91 40.94
C TRP A 78 -35.73 6.56 40.23
N GLN A 79 -34.62 5.90 39.93
CA GLN A 79 -34.64 4.56 39.34
C GLN A 79 -35.16 3.48 40.31
N THR A 80 -34.70 3.45 41.56
CA THR A 80 -34.90 2.32 42.49
C THR A 80 -35.95 2.56 43.57
N LEU A 81 -36.32 3.80 43.82
CA LEU A 81 -37.07 4.28 44.99
C LEU A 81 -36.38 3.98 46.33
N ASP A 82 -35.12 3.57 46.32
CA ASP A 82 -34.33 3.32 47.53
C ASP A 82 -33.68 4.60 48.03
N LYS A 83 -34.21 5.16 49.13
CA LYS A 83 -33.65 6.36 49.76
C LYS A 83 -32.28 6.17 50.40
N SER A 84 -31.85 4.93 50.67
CA SER A 84 -30.58 4.67 51.33
C SER A 84 -29.39 5.24 50.53
N VAL A 85 -29.52 5.31 49.21
CA VAL A 85 -28.50 5.87 48.30
C VAL A 85 -28.28 7.38 48.48
N LEU A 86 -29.26 8.10 49.05
CA LEU A 86 -29.18 9.55 49.30
C LEU A 86 -28.56 9.89 50.67
N ALA A 87 -28.51 8.92 51.59
CA ALA A 87 -28.06 9.12 52.97
C ALA A 87 -26.63 9.72 53.10
N PRO A 88 -25.66 9.41 52.22
CA PRO A 88 -24.34 10.04 52.29
C PRO A 88 -24.32 11.54 51.99
N TYR A 89 -25.37 12.08 51.34
CA TYR A 89 -25.39 13.46 50.82
C TYR A 89 -26.42 14.37 51.52
N LEU A 90 -27.33 13.79 52.29
CA LEU A 90 -28.42 14.49 52.96
C LEU A 90 -28.29 14.38 54.48
N PRO A 91 -28.53 15.47 55.24
CA PRO A 91 -28.77 15.38 56.68
C PRO A 91 -29.98 14.49 56.99
N GLU A 92 -29.98 13.83 58.15
CA GLU A 92 -31.04 12.90 58.55
C GLU A 92 -32.43 13.55 58.54
N GLU A 93 -32.53 14.84 58.90
CA GLU A 93 -33.79 15.58 58.91
C GLU A 93 -34.35 15.77 57.49
N VAL A 94 -33.47 16.09 56.52
CA VAL A 94 -33.87 16.28 55.12
C VAL A 94 -34.21 14.93 54.49
N LEU A 95 -33.44 13.88 54.79
CA LEU A 95 -33.69 12.52 54.30
C LEU A 95 -35.04 11.98 54.77
N ALA A 96 -35.44 12.30 56.01
CA ALA A 96 -36.75 11.94 56.56
C ALA A 96 -37.92 12.66 55.85
N GLU A 97 -37.71 13.88 55.34
CA GLU A 97 -38.72 14.65 54.61
C GLU A 97 -38.87 14.24 53.13
N VAL A 98 -37.88 13.58 52.53
CA VAL A 98 -38.02 12.99 51.19
C VAL A 98 -39.07 11.87 51.27
N SER A 99 -39.97 11.74 50.30
CA SER A 99 -40.94 10.63 50.20
C SER A 99 -40.49 9.60 49.16
N ASN A 100 -40.85 8.31 49.32
CA ASN A 100 -40.58 7.28 48.27
C ASN A 100 -41.64 7.32 47.14
N GLN A 101 -42.73 8.06 47.34
CA GLN A 101 -43.89 8.10 46.46
C GLN A 101 -44.51 9.50 46.47
N GLY A 102 -45.24 9.85 45.43
CA GLY A 102 -45.98 11.09 45.30
C GLY A 102 -45.54 11.94 44.13
N VAL A 103 -46.12 13.14 44.05
CA VAL A 103 -46.06 14.04 42.88
C VAL A 103 -44.63 14.39 42.42
N PHE A 104 -43.65 14.33 43.31
CA PHE A 104 -42.26 14.67 43.00
C PHE A 104 -41.39 13.48 42.58
N VAL A 105 -41.89 12.24 42.69
CA VAL A 105 -41.12 11.00 42.52
C VAL A 105 -41.74 10.06 41.49
N ASP A 106 -43.07 9.89 41.50
CA ASP A 106 -43.73 8.81 40.73
C ASP A 106 -43.53 8.96 39.20
N ASP A 107 -43.70 10.17 38.67
CA ASP A 107 -43.58 10.45 37.23
C ASP A 107 -42.11 10.29 36.76
N LEU A 108 -41.13 10.68 37.59
CA LEU A 108 -39.71 10.53 37.28
C LEU A 108 -39.22 9.09 37.43
N HIS A 109 -39.79 8.32 38.36
CA HIS A 109 -39.51 6.89 38.49
C HIS A 109 -39.97 6.12 37.25
N ALA A 110 -41.20 6.38 36.80
CA ALA A 110 -41.70 5.82 35.55
C ALA A 110 -40.84 6.24 34.35
N LEU A 111 -40.41 7.50 34.29
CA LEU A 111 -39.54 7.99 33.23
C LEU A 111 -38.16 7.31 33.24
N MET A 112 -37.50 7.21 34.40
CA MET A 112 -36.19 6.56 34.53
C MET A 112 -36.24 5.07 34.15
N GLY A 113 -37.33 4.38 34.48
CA GLY A 113 -37.57 3.01 34.01
C GLY A 113 -37.55 2.91 32.48
N ARG A 114 -38.26 3.81 31.79
CA ARG A 114 -38.30 3.88 30.32
C ARG A 114 -36.98 4.31 29.69
N VAL A 115 -36.25 5.23 30.32
CA VAL A 115 -34.93 5.67 29.83
C VAL A 115 -33.98 4.47 29.74
N LEU A 116 -33.97 3.58 30.73
CA LEU A 116 -33.04 2.44 30.74
C LEU A 116 -33.52 1.27 29.88
N SER A 117 -34.84 1.08 29.72
CA SER A 117 -35.40 0.02 28.87
C SER A 117 -35.42 0.40 27.38
N ASP A 118 -35.96 1.57 27.05
CA ASP A 118 -36.44 1.93 25.71
C ASP A 118 -35.58 3.02 25.02
N SER A 119 -34.49 3.44 25.66
CA SER A 119 -33.52 4.38 25.10
C SER A 119 -32.14 3.72 24.89
N PRO A 120 -31.23 4.36 24.15
CA PRO A 120 -29.86 3.88 24.00
C PRO A 120 -29.03 3.95 25.30
N ILE A 121 -29.52 4.64 26.33
CA ILE A 121 -28.86 4.81 27.63
C ILE A 121 -29.10 3.56 28.49
N LYS A 122 -28.02 2.93 28.98
CA LYS A 122 -28.06 1.73 29.83
C LYS A 122 -27.50 1.97 31.23
N LYS A 123 -26.77 3.07 31.44
CA LYS A 123 -26.25 3.48 32.74
C LYS A 123 -26.49 4.97 32.98
N ILE A 124 -26.53 5.42 34.23
CA ILE A 124 -26.81 6.82 34.57
C ILE A 124 -25.69 7.74 34.07
N GLU A 125 -24.45 7.26 34.09
CA GLU A 125 -23.28 8.02 33.63
C GLU A 125 -23.34 8.32 32.11
N GLU A 126 -24.08 7.52 31.34
CA GLU A 126 -24.30 7.75 29.90
C GLU A 126 -25.27 8.92 29.64
N LEU A 127 -25.98 9.43 30.66
CA LEU A 127 -26.78 10.65 30.54
C LEU A 127 -25.92 11.88 30.21
N LEU A 128 -24.64 11.87 30.60
CA LEU A 128 -23.70 12.96 30.29
C LEU A 128 -23.49 13.14 28.78
N THR A 129 -23.52 12.05 28.01
CA THR A 129 -23.28 12.04 26.55
C THR A 129 -24.57 12.05 25.72
N TRP A 130 -25.74 12.12 26.35
CA TRP A 130 -27.01 12.09 25.62
C TRP A 130 -27.26 13.42 24.90
N ASP A 131 -27.12 13.40 23.56
CA ASP A 131 -27.37 14.55 22.70
C ASP A 131 -28.73 15.20 22.96
N ASP A 132 -28.74 16.52 23.16
CA ASP A 132 -29.93 17.29 23.52
C ASP A 132 -31.09 17.10 22.53
N ARG A 133 -30.80 17.13 21.22
CA ARG A 133 -31.85 17.00 20.20
C ARG A 133 -32.46 15.60 20.20
N ARG A 134 -31.62 14.56 20.31
CA ARG A 134 -32.08 13.17 20.39
C ARG A 134 -32.84 12.90 21.68
N ARG A 135 -32.36 13.42 22.81
CA ARG A 135 -33.05 13.34 24.11
C ARG A 135 -34.42 13.99 24.04
N ASP A 136 -34.49 15.24 23.59
CA ASP A 136 -35.73 16.00 23.54
C ASP A 136 -36.75 15.37 22.55
N THR A 137 -36.27 14.82 21.43
CA THR A 137 -37.10 14.05 20.49
C THR A 137 -37.65 12.77 21.13
N TRP A 138 -36.80 12.03 21.87
CA TRP A 138 -37.20 10.81 22.57
C TRP A 138 -38.16 11.09 23.73
N LEU A 139 -37.96 12.19 24.48
CA LEU A 139 -38.87 12.61 25.54
C LEU A 139 -40.24 13.01 24.98
N ALA A 140 -40.26 13.69 23.83
CA ALA A 140 -41.50 14.07 23.14
C ALA A 140 -42.29 12.85 22.62
N SER A 141 -41.64 11.70 22.39
CA SER A 141 -42.32 10.47 21.95
C SER A 141 -42.91 9.63 23.09
N GLN A 142 -42.74 10.03 24.35
CA GLN A 142 -43.21 9.24 25.51
C GLN A 142 -44.68 9.53 25.84
N GLU A 143 -45.53 8.50 25.75
CA GLU A 143 -46.94 8.62 26.12
C GLU A 143 -47.14 8.70 27.64
N GLY A 144 -47.99 9.64 28.09
CA GLY A 144 -48.36 9.79 29.50
C GLY A 144 -47.38 10.57 30.39
N LEU A 145 -46.29 11.11 29.82
CA LEU A 145 -45.36 11.99 30.54
C LEU A 145 -45.89 13.43 30.55
N LYS A 146 -45.96 14.05 31.73
CA LYS A 146 -46.34 15.47 31.84
C LYS A 146 -45.23 16.36 31.25
N PRO A 147 -45.54 17.40 30.48
CA PRO A 147 -44.54 18.31 29.92
C PRO A 147 -43.63 18.96 30.99
N GLU A 148 -44.18 19.23 32.18
CA GLU A 148 -43.44 19.78 33.31
C GLU A 148 -42.36 18.81 33.82
N GLU A 149 -42.65 17.50 33.94
CA GLU A 149 -41.67 16.52 34.40
C GLU A 149 -40.66 16.15 33.30
N ALA A 150 -41.05 16.21 32.02
CA ALA A 150 -40.11 16.12 30.90
C ALA A 150 -39.08 17.27 30.95
N ARG A 151 -39.54 18.51 31.15
CA ARG A 151 -38.67 19.68 31.30
C ARG A 151 -37.79 19.57 32.55
N ARG A 152 -38.34 19.09 33.66
CA ARG A 152 -37.60 18.86 34.90
C ARG A 152 -36.47 17.85 34.72
N PHE A 153 -36.73 16.74 34.04
CA PHE A 153 -35.71 15.75 33.69
C PHE A 153 -34.62 16.36 32.80
N THR A 154 -35.00 17.11 31.76
CA THR A 154 -34.06 17.84 30.89
C THR A 154 -33.17 18.81 31.69
N LEU A 155 -33.75 19.58 32.61
CA LEU A 155 -32.99 20.51 33.46
C LEU A 155 -32.07 19.78 34.44
N MET A 156 -32.48 18.63 34.97
CA MET A 156 -31.63 17.80 35.84
C MET A 156 -30.45 17.21 35.07
N VAL A 157 -30.67 16.75 33.83
CA VAL A 157 -29.58 16.29 32.93
C VAL A 157 -28.65 17.45 32.58
N ALA A 158 -29.19 18.63 32.26
CA ALA A 158 -28.39 19.82 32.00
C ALA A 158 -27.58 20.26 33.23
N MET A 159 -28.17 20.21 34.43
CA MET A 159 -27.46 20.47 35.69
C MET A 159 -26.37 19.43 35.94
N TYR A 160 -26.62 18.15 35.65
CA TYR A 160 -25.64 17.07 35.74
C TYR A 160 -24.45 17.32 34.81
N GLN A 161 -24.71 17.66 33.54
CA GLN A 161 -23.69 18.00 32.56
C GLN A 161 -22.87 19.22 32.99
N LEU A 162 -23.51 20.31 33.42
CA LEU A 162 -22.83 21.53 33.84
C LEU A 162 -22.02 21.33 35.13
N CYS A 163 -22.54 20.60 36.11
CA CYS A 163 -21.79 20.24 37.32
C CYS A 163 -20.63 19.30 36.99
N HIS A 164 -20.83 18.30 36.13
CA HIS A 164 -19.78 17.40 35.69
C HIS A 164 -18.69 18.15 34.93
N GLN A 165 -19.03 19.05 34.02
CA GLN A 165 -18.08 19.93 33.31
C GLN A 165 -17.34 20.86 34.26
N LYS A 166 -18.04 21.37 35.28
CA LYS A 166 -17.43 22.23 36.29
C LYS A 166 -16.38 21.47 37.08
N TYR A 167 -16.69 20.26 37.55
CA TYR A 167 -15.87 19.53 38.53
C TYR A 167 -14.93 18.45 37.95
N ASN A 168 -15.16 17.98 36.72
CA ASN A 168 -14.38 16.92 36.08
C ASN A 168 -13.69 17.39 34.80
N LEU A 169 -12.50 16.83 34.53
CA LEU A 169 -11.66 17.16 33.37
C LEU A 169 -12.10 16.42 32.09
N GLY A 170 -13.40 16.36 31.82
CA GLY A 170 -13.95 15.67 30.64
C GLY A 170 -13.59 16.37 29.32
N VAL A 171 -13.58 15.60 28.22
CA VAL A 171 -13.32 16.11 26.85
C VAL A 171 -14.60 16.71 26.22
N GLN A 172 -15.76 16.47 26.83
CA GLN A 172 -17.06 16.95 26.37
C GLN A 172 -17.06 18.49 26.41
N GLU A 173 -17.28 19.11 25.25
CA GLU A 173 -17.27 20.58 25.04
C GLU A 173 -15.91 21.31 25.12
N ILE A 174 -14.78 20.61 24.94
CA ILE A 174 -13.46 21.26 24.90
C ILE A 174 -13.40 22.43 23.89
N ARG A 175 -14.14 22.34 22.79
CA ARG A 175 -14.24 23.42 21.78
C ARG A 175 -14.76 24.73 22.35
N GLN A 176 -15.85 24.68 23.11
CA GLN A 176 -16.44 25.87 23.71
C GLN A 176 -15.48 26.48 24.75
N GLN A 177 -14.78 25.63 25.51
CA GLN A 177 -13.78 26.09 26.47
C GLN A 177 -12.57 26.74 25.80
N LEU A 178 -12.08 26.20 24.68
CA LEU A 178 -11.00 26.80 23.90
C LEU A 178 -11.42 28.15 23.30
N HIS A 179 -12.65 28.27 22.80
CA HIS A 179 -13.19 29.57 22.35
C HIS A 179 -13.29 30.59 23.49
N LEU A 180 -13.70 30.17 24.69
CA LEU A 180 -13.77 31.04 25.86
C LEU A 180 -12.37 31.45 26.34
N ALA A 181 -11.39 30.54 26.29
CA ALA A 181 -9.99 30.80 26.62
C ALA A 181 -9.34 31.78 25.63
N ALA A 182 -9.61 31.62 24.32
CA ALA A 182 -9.19 32.57 23.28
C ALA A 182 -9.63 34.00 23.59
N LYS A 183 -10.91 34.16 23.97
CA LYS A 183 -11.49 35.46 24.36
C LYS A 183 -11.03 35.95 25.74
N SER A 184 -10.39 35.10 26.54
CA SER A 184 -10.03 35.37 27.95
C SER A 184 -8.51 35.48 28.19
N GLY A 185 -7.70 35.60 27.14
CA GLY A 185 -6.27 35.90 27.26
C GLY A 185 -5.30 34.84 26.71
N PHE A 186 -5.80 33.83 25.99
CA PHE A 186 -5.01 32.79 25.30
C PHE A 186 -5.38 32.73 23.81
N PRO A 187 -5.11 33.77 23.01
CA PRO A 187 -5.53 33.84 21.59
C PRO A 187 -5.06 32.66 20.74
N GLU A 188 -3.94 32.03 21.08
CA GLU A 188 -3.40 30.83 20.45
C GLU A 188 -4.39 29.64 20.43
N MET A 189 -5.39 29.62 21.31
CA MET A 189 -6.43 28.57 21.34
C MET A 189 -7.34 28.61 20.11
N GLU A 190 -7.46 29.76 19.44
CA GLU A 190 -8.24 29.89 18.19
C GLU A 190 -7.52 29.19 17.01
N GLN A 191 -6.19 29.24 16.99
CA GLN A 191 -5.38 28.52 16.01
C GLN A 191 -5.45 27.00 16.26
N LEU A 192 -5.29 26.57 17.51
CA LEU A 192 -5.40 25.15 17.88
C LEU A 192 -6.75 24.54 17.47
N LEU A 193 -7.84 25.30 17.59
CA LEU A 193 -9.16 24.85 17.15
C LEU A 193 -9.22 24.58 15.64
N GLY A 194 -8.59 25.43 14.82
CA GLY A 194 -8.49 25.24 13.38
C GLY A 194 -7.67 24.00 13.01
N ASP A 195 -6.54 23.80 13.70
CA ASP A 195 -5.66 22.66 13.46
C ASP A 195 -6.37 21.33 13.79
N LEU A 196 -7.13 21.26 14.88
CA LEU A 196 -7.86 20.06 15.30
C LEU A 196 -8.98 19.61 14.33
N GLU A 197 -9.42 20.44 13.37
CA GLU A 197 -10.48 20.10 12.42
C GLU A 197 -9.98 19.49 11.11
N ILE A 198 -8.72 19.75 10.73
CA ILE A 198 -8.19 19.46 9.38
C ILE A 198 -7.06 18.43 9.43
N CYS A 199 -6.39 18.29 10.58
CA CYS A 199 -5.12 17.59 10.70
C CYS A 199 -5.22 16.08 10.98
N ASP A 200 -4.15 15.35 10.61
CA ASP A 200 -3.96 13.96 11.01
C ASP A 200 -3.53 13.84 12.50
N THR A 201 -3.47 12.61 13.03
CA THR A 201 -3.10 12.34 14.43
C THR A 201 -1.77 12.98 14.85
N PHE A 202 -0.76 12.99 13.96
CA PHE A 202 0.55 13.55 14.26
C PHE A 202 0.47 15.06 14.38
N GLN A 203 -0.13 15.71 13.39
CA GLN A 203 -0.27 17.16 13.34
C GLN A 203 -1.14 17.68 14.50
N CYS A 204 -2.25 17.00 14.80
CA CYS A 204 -3.09 17.34 15.96
C CYS A 204 -2.30 17.25 17.27
N LEU A 205 -1.52 16.17 17.45
CA LEU A 205 -0.71 15.99 18.64
C LEU A 205 0.43 17.00 18.73
N GLU A 206 1.10 17.34 17.63
CA GLU A 206 2.12 18.39 17.59
C GLU A 206 1.55 19.74 18.04
N ALA A 207 0.42 20.16 17.47
CA ALA A 207 -0.25 21.42 17.84
C ALA A 207 -0.67 21.44 19.32
N LEU A 208 -1.17 20.32 19.85
CA LEU A 208 -1.51 20.18 21.26
C LEU A 208 -0.28 20.28 22.17
N LEU A 209 0.82 19.60 21.81
CA LEU A 209 2.06 19.64 22.60
C LEU A 209 2.71 21.04 22.54
N ASP A 210 2.70 21.73 21.39
CA ASP A 210 3.18 23.10 21.27
C ASP A 210 2.39 24.05 22.19
N THR A 211 1.06 23.91 22.21
CA THR A 211 0.20 24.70 23.09
C THR A 211 0.47 24.39 24.57
N LEU A 212 0.61 23.12 24.93
CA LEU A 212 0.94 22.68 26.29
C LEU A 212 2.31 23.18 26.76
N GLU A 213 3.31 23.22 25.87
CA GLU A 213 4.62 23.80 26.14
C GLU A 213 4.50 25.31 26.44
N SER A 214 3.74 26.07 25.65
CA SER A 214 3.50 27.50 25.89
C SER A 214 2.75 27.77 27.20
N LEU A 215 1.76 26.94 27.54
CA LEU A 215 1.08 27.03 28.82
C LEU A 215 2.02 26.73 30.00
N LYS A 216 2.90 25.74 29.86
CA LYS A 216 3.92 25.44 30.88
C LYS A 216 4.87 26.62 31.09
N GLU A 217 5.33 27.27 30.02
CA GLU A 217 6.15 28.49 30.13
C GLU A 217 5.43 29.60 30.89
N THR A 218 4.13 29.79 30.63
CA THR A 218 3.30 30.74 31.38
C THR A 218 3.22 30.38 32.86
N ILE A 219 3.01 29.11 33.20
CA ILE A 219 2.91 28.62 34.58
C ILE A 219 4.23 28.81 35.33
N GLN A 220 5.36 28.52 34.69
CA GLN A 220 6.70 28.60 35.27
C GLN A 220 7.32 30.00 35.20
N SER A 221 6.69 30.95 34.51
CA SER A 221 7.20 32.30 34.35
C SER A 221 7.52 32.96 35.71
N PRO A 222 8.65 33.67 35.85
CA PRO A 222 8.92 34.47 37.05
C PRO A 222 8.00 35.69 37.16
N GLU A 223 7.30 36.06 36.09
CA GLU A 223 6.33 37.15 36.07
C GLU A 223 5.15 36.85 37.01
N LYS A 224 4.72 37.87 37.75
CA LYS A 224 3.50 37.82 38.57
C LYS A 224 2.37 38.46 37.77
N PHE A 225 1.33 37.68 37.51
CA PHE A 225 0.12 38.18 36.84
C PHE A 225 -0.87 38.68 37.89
N GLU A 226 -1.56 39.77 37.59
CA GLU A 226 -2.58 40.33 38.46
C GLU A 226 -3.80 39.39 38.51
N ALA A 227 -4.22 39.01 39.72
CA ALA A 227 -5.42 38.23 39.93
C ALA A 227 -6.65 39.15 39.92
N LYS A 228 -7.68 38.77 39.16
CA LYS A 228 -9.00 39.41 39.14
C LYS A 228 -9.97 38.59 39.98
N GLU A 229 -10.46 39.18 41.05
CA GLU A 229 -11.38 38.56 42.00
C GLU A 229 -12.75 39.26 41.94
N ASP A 230 -13.66 38.72 41.14
CA ASP A 230 -15.05 39.18 41.09
C ASP A 230 -15.88 38.39 42.14
N ILE A 231 -15.52 38.51 43.43
CA ILE A 231 -16.11 37.75 44.54
C ILE A 231 -17.12 38.62 45.32
N TYR A 232 -18.35 38.15 45.41
CA TYR A 232 -19.48 38.82 46.07
C TYR A 232 -19.89 38.08 47.35
N TYR A 233 -20.13 38.84 48.43
CA TYR A 233 -20.59 38.32 49.71
C TYR A 233 -22.12 38.43 49.82
N LYS A 234 -22.82 37.33 50.14
CA LYS A 234 -24.27 37.36 50.40
C LYS A 234 -24.55 37.97 51.77
N ARG A 235 -25.63 38.77 51.89
CA ARG A 235 -26.02 39.52 53.11
C ARG A 235 -26.41 38.66 54.32
N HIS A 236 -26.51 37.33 54.20
CA HIS A 236 -26.93 36.45 55.28
C HIS A 236 -25.78 35.50 55.64
N ILE A 237 -25.26 35.64 56.87
CA ILE A 237 -24.34 34.68 57.50
C ILE A 237 -25.23 33.59 58.11
N ALA A 238 -25.31 32.42 57.48
CA ALA A 238 -25.76 31.24 58.17
C ALA A 238 -24.53 30.69 58.92
N VAL A 239 -24.53 30.81 60.26
CA VAL A 239 -23.63 30.16 61.22
C VAL A 239 -22.19 29.97 60.69
N ASP A 240 -21.35 30.99 60.90
CA ASP A 240 -19.88 30.95 60.76
C ASP A 240 -19.26 30.56 59.40
N ILE A 241 -20.04 30.42 58.32
CA ILE A 241 -19.50 30.27 56.95
C ILE A 241 -19.96 31.45 56.08
N PRO A 242 -19.05 32.34 55.62
CA PRO A 242 -19.40 33.41 54.69
C PRO A 242 -19.89 32.80 53.37
N SER A 243 -21.16 33.01 53.02
CA SER A 243 -21.69 32.58 51.72
C SER A 243 -21.21 33.55 50.63
N VAL A 244 -20.17 33.14 49.91
CA VAL A 244 -19.56 33.87 48.79
C VAL A 244 -19.92 33.21 47.46
N TYR A 245 -20.01 34.02 46.40
CA TYR A 245 -20.11 33.56 45.02
C TYR A 245 -19.30 34.50 44.14
N GLY A 246 -18.80 34.04 43.00
CA GLY A 246 -18.00 34.89 42.14
C GLY A 246 -16.95 34.15 41.34
N ARG A 247 -16.06 34.90 40.68
CA ARG A 247 -15.02 34.34 39.82
C ARG A 247 -13.62 34.79 40.22
N TYR A 248 -12.68 33.84 40.13
CA TYR A 248 -11.25 34.08 40.27
C TYR A 248 -10.58 33.87 38.90
N ARG A 249 -9.78 34.83 38.44
CA ARG A 249 -8.98 34.70 37.21
C ARG A 249 -7.56 35.20 37.43
N GLU A 250 -6.59 34.35 37.12
CA GLU A 250 -5.16 34.68 37.10
C GLU A 250 -4.53 33.90 35.96
N LYS A 251 -3.71 34.53 35.12
CA LYS A 251 -3.18 33.90 33.89
C LYS A 251 -2.49 32.55 34.15
N LYS A 252 -1.69 32.44 35.22
CA LYS A 252 -1.02 31.18 35.61
C LYS A 252 -2.00 30.10 36.06
N PHE A 253 -3.06 30.50 36.77
CA PHE A 253 -4.09 29.59 37.26
C PHE A 253 -4.93 29.07 36.09
N ASP A 254 -5.34 29.97 35.20
CA ASP A 254 -6.08 29.63 33.98
C ASP A 254 -5.24 28.73 33.05
N ALA A 255 -3.96 29.04 32.90
CA ALA A 255 -3.02 28.21 32.12
C ALA A 255 -2.92 26.79 32.68
N LEU A 256 -2.79 26.63 34.00
CA LEU A 256 -2.75 25.33 34.66
C LEU A 256 -4.04 24.53 34.42
N GLY A 257 -5.21 25.17 34.56
CA GLY A 257 -6.49 24.55 34.28
C GLY A 257 -6.67 24.16 32.81
N LEU A 258 -6.15 24.94 31.87
CA LEU A 258 -6.15 24.61 30.45
C LEU A 258 -5.20 23.45 30.14
N SER A 259 -4.02 23.41 30.76
CA SER A 259 -3.05 22.32 30.59
C SER A 259 -3.67 20.96 30.91
N PHE A 260 -4.37 20.80 32.03
CA PHE A 260 -4.98 19.51 32.36
C PHE A 260 -6.07 19.05 31.39
N ARG A 261 -6.83 19.99 30.84
CA ARG A 261 -7.87 19.67 29.83
C ARG A 261 -7.24 19.27 28.50
N LEU A 262 -6.24 20.01 28.06
CA LEU A 262 -5.49 19.72 26.84
C LEU A 262 -4.66 18.44 26.96
N GLU A 263 -4.12 18.10 28.14
CA GLU A 263 -3.44 16.83 28.40
C GLU A 263 -4.38 15.63 28.21
N ASN A 264 -5.63 15.73 28.67
CA ASN A 264 -6.62 14.67 28.46
C ASN A 264 -6.94 14.48 26.98
N LEU A 265 -7.07 15.56 26.22
CA LEU A 265 -7.25 15.47 24.77
C LEU A 265 -6.00 14.90 24.09
N ALA A 266 -4.80 15.35 24.47
CA ALA A 266 -3.54 14.87 23.93
C ALA A 266 -3.31 13.38 24.25
N ASN A 267 -3.73 12.88 25.42
CA ASN A 267 -3.68 11.45 25.75
C ASN A 267 -4.48 10.60 24.76
N VAL A 268 -5.63 11.06 24.28
CA VAL A 268 -6.42 10.36 23.23
C VAL A 268 -5.61 10.22 21.94
N TYR A 269 -4.83 11.24 21.56
CA TYR A 269 -3.96 11.17 20.39
C TYR A 269 -2.69 10.35 20.64
N LEU A 270 -2.12 10.41 21.85
CA LEU A 270 -0.97 9.58 22.27
C LEU A 270 -1.32 8.09 22.31
N GLU A 271 -2.58 7.75 22.61
CA GLU A 271 -3.09 6.37 22.56
C GLU A 271 -3.19 5.85 21.13
N LYS A 272 -3.60 6.70 20.18
CA LYS A 272 -3.69 6.37 18.74
C LYS A 272 -2.34 6.38 18.03
N LEU A 273 -1.34 7.05 18.60
CA LEU A 273 -0.03 7.24 17.97
C LEU A 273 0.65 5.92 17.54
N PRO A 274 0.64 4.82 18.32
CA PRO A 274 1.22 3.54 17.90
C PRO A 274 0.59 2.93 16.64
N GLU A 275 -0.67 3.23 16.33
CA GLU A 275 -1.40 2.69 15.17
C GLU A 275 -0.85 3.25 13.85
N THR A 276 -0.16 4.39 13.91
CA THR A 276 0.51 5.01 12.76
C THR A 276 1.77 4.27 12.29
N VAL A 277 2.23 3.30 13.09
CA VAL A 277 3.41 2.48 12.83
C VAL A 277 3.00 1.00 12.77
N ASN A 278 3.34 0.32 11.67
CA ASN A 278 3.18 -1.12 11.62
C ASN A 278 4.24 -1.78 12.53
N LEU A 279 3.83 -2.17 13.74
CA LEU A 279 4.67 -2.88 14.71
C LEU A 279 4.55 -4.41 14.60
N ALA A 280 3.91 -4.96 13.56
CA ALA A 280 3.88 -6.40 13.34
C ALA A 280 5.30 -6.95 13.16
N PHE A 281 6.13 -6.23 12.38
CA PHE A 281 7.56 -6.43 12.24
C PHE A 281 8.26 -5.09 12.10
N ILE A 282 9.55 -5.05 12.42
CA ILE A 282 10.36 -3.84 12.47
C ILE A 282 11.54 -4.01 11.53
N THR A 283 11.65 -3.06 10.60
CA THR A 283 12.80 -2.86 9.71
C THR A 283 13.42 -1.49 9.98
N ARG A 284 14.54 -1.19 9.29
CA ARG A 284 15.13 0.15 9.38
C ARG A 284 14.19 1.27 8.94
N ALA A 285 13.33 1.03 7.94
CA ALA A 285 12.32 1.99 7.51
C ALA A 285 11.30 2.26 8.63
N THR A 286 10.96 1.24 9.42
CA THR A 286 10.03 1.33 10.55
C THR A 286 10.60 2.20 11.67
N PHE A 287 11.91 2.09 11.94
CA PHE A 287 12.57 2.90 12.99
C PHE A 287 12.48 4.41 12.75
N ILE A 288 12.41 4.86 11.49
CA ILE A 288 12.22 6.29 11.17
C ILE A 288 10.88 6.78 11.75
N ARG A 289 9.82 5.98 11.64
CA ARG A 289 8.49 6.30 12.19
C ARG A 289 8.46 6.16 13.71
N ILE A 290 9.15 5.15 14.25
CA ILE A 290 9.30 4.96 15.70
C ILE A 290 9.98 6.17 16.35
N ILE A 291 11.05 6.71 15.75
CA ILE A 291 11.72 7.92 16.26
C ILE A 291 10.75 9.10 16.33
N LYS A 292 9.93 9.30 15.30
CA LYS A 292 8.92 10.37 15.29
C LYS A 292 7.97 10.22 16.49
N CYS A 293 7.46 9.01 16.74
CA CYS A 293 6.56 8.74 17.87
C CYS A 293 7.26 8.96 19.22
N LEU A 294 8.46 8.40 19.39
CA LEU A 294 9.21 8.51 20.64
C LEU A 294 9.55 9.98 20.97
N ARG A 295 9.81 10.83 19.98
CA ARG A 295 10.01 12.28 20.22
C ARG A 295 8.78 12.93 20.84
N LEU A 296 7.59 12.62 20.36
CA LEU A 296 6.34 13.17 20.91
C LEU A 296 6.08 12.68 22.33
N TYR A 297 6.32 11.40 22.62
CA TYR A 297 6.23 10.87 23.98
C TYR A 297 7.23 11.55 24.94
N LEU A 298 8.48 11.73 24.52
CA LEU A 298 9.48 12.42 25.35
C LEU A 298 9.12 13.90 25.58
N ARG A 299 8.51 14.57 24.59
CA ARG A 299 7.95 15.93 24.76
C ARG A 299 6.82 15.93 25.79
N ALA A 300 5.89 14.99 25.72
CA ALA A 300 4.80 14.84 26.69
C ALA A 300 5.33 14.69 28.13
N LEU A 301 6.35 13.85 28.34
CA LEU A 301 7.01 13.72 29.65
C LEU A 301 7.65 15.04 30.11
N LYS A 302 8.35 15.75 29.22
CA LYS A 302 8.94 17.06 29.53
C LYS A 302 7.89 18.09 29.91
N ILE A 303 6.73 18.10 29.25
CA ILE A 303 5.58 18.94 29.62
C ILE A 303 5.11 18.62 31.03
N ASP A 304 5.10 17.35 31.43
CA ASP A 304 4.74 16.93 32.80
C ASP A 304 5.83 17.19 33.86
N GLY A 305 6.96 17.78 33.46
CA GLY A 305 8.10 18.06 34.34
C GLY A 305 9.03 16.86 34.56
N ILE A 306 8.89 15.82 33.75
CA ILE A 306 9.70 14.61 33.82
C ILE A 306 10.84 14.70 32.80
N THR A 307 12.08 14.58 33.28
CA THR A 307 13.27 14.54 32.43
C THR A 307 14.11 13.31 32.72
N SER A 308 14.71 12.72 31.67
CA SER A 308 15.60 11.57 31.80
C SER A 308 16.73 11.65 30.78
N ARG A 309 17.95 11.91 31.27
CA ARG A 309 19.18 11.92 30.47
C ARG A 309 19.42 10.56 29.80
N ARG A 310 18.98 9.48 30.44
CA ARG A 310 19.12 8.11 29.93
C ARG A 310 18.28 7.89 28.68
N LEU A 311 16.99 8.26 28.70
CA LEU A 311 16.13 8.18 27.51
C LEU A 311 16.64 9.07 26.38
N GLU A 312 17.13 10.28 26.68
CA GLU A 312 17.74 11.16 25.67
C GLU A 312 19.00 10.55 25.04
N THR A 313 19.83 9.87 25.84
CA THR A 313 21.02 9.17 25.35
C THR A 313 20.65 8.05 24.38
N TYR A 314 19.67 7.19 24.73
CA TYR A 314 19.21 6.13 23.84
C TYR A 314 18.50 6.65 22.59
N MET A 315 17.77 7.76 22.69
CA MET A 315 17.21 8.47 21.53
C MET A 315 18.31 8.97 20.58
N SER A 316 19.39 9.50 21.12
CA SER A 316 20.56 9.94 20.35
C SER A 316 21.26 8.77 19.67
N LEU A 317 21.45 7.65 20.37
CA LEU A 317 22.01 6.41 19.82
C LEU A 317 21.14 5.87 18.67
N LEU A 318 19.82 5.81 18.86
CA LEU A 318 18.87 5.35 17.84
C LEU A 318 18.86 6.27 16.62
N THR A 319 18.93 7.59 16.82
CA THR A 319 18.98 8.55 15.71
C THR A 319 20.29 8.45 14.94
N SER A 320 21.41 8.26 15.65
CA SER A 320 22.75 8.18 15.05
C SER A 320 22.99 6.86 14.31
N SER A 321 22.31 5.77 14.69
CA SER A 321 22.48 4.45 14.07
C SER A 321 22.22 4.45 12.56
N PHE A 322 21.35 5.34 12.07
CA PHE A 322 21.06 5.46 10.64
C PHE A 322 22.22 5.94 9.80
N ASN A 323 23.22 6.59 10.38
CA ASN A 323 24.40 7.03 9.64
C ASN A 323 25.57 6.04 9.74
N ILE A 324 25.41 4.99 10.55
CA ILE A 324 26.45 3.98 10.79
C ILE A 324 26.23 2.81 9.83
N LYS A 325 27.28 2.49 9.07
CA LYS A 325 27.29 1.28 8.23
C LYS A 325 27.44 0.04 9.11
N ARG A 326 26.69 -1.03 8.78
CA ARG A 326 26.71 -2.32 9.51
C ARG A 326 26.31 -2.19 10.99
N PHE A 327 25.30 -1.38 11.27
CA PHE A 327 24.68 -1.35 12.58
C PHE A 327 23.80 -2.60 12.75
N SER A 328 24.13 -3.47 13.70
CA SER A 328 23.53 -4.80 13.82
C SER A 328 22.13 -4.76 14.44
N TYR A 329 21.37 -5.82 14.20
CA TYR A 329 20.08 -6.03 14.82
C TYR A 329 20.15 -6.03 16.37
N THR A 330 21.16 -6.70 16.92
CA THR A 330 21.38 -6.80 18.37
C THR A 330 21.67 -5.45 19.02
N GLN A 331 22.33 -4.52 18.32
CA GLN A 331 22.54 -3.16 18.82
C GLN A 331 21.22 -2.38 18.93
N TYR A 332 20.26 -2.60 18.03
CA TYR A 332 18.92 -2.02 18.19
C TYR A 332 18.21 -2.62 19.42
N LEU A 333 18.32 -3.93 19.65
CA LEU A 333 17.78 -4.57 20.85
C LEU A 333 18.35 -3.96 22.14
N ASP A 334 19.67 -3.72 22.20
CA ASP A 334 20.30 -3.11 23.37
C ASP A 334 19.80 -1.68 23.63
N ILE A 335 19.55 -0.90 22.56
CA ILE A 335 18.94 0.43 22.67
C ILE A 335 17.53 0.34 23.27
N PHE A 336 16.69 -0.59 22.82
CA PHE A 336 15.32 -0.74 23.33
C PHE A 336 15.24 -1.36 24.73
N ARG A 337 16.19 -2.23 25.09
CA ARG A 337 16.39 -2.64 26.48
C ARG A 337 16.74 -1.42 27.35
N GLY A 338 17.64 -0.57 26.87
CA GLY A 338 18.00 0.69 27.50
C GLY A 338 16.83 1.67 27.69
N PHE A 339 15.95 1.79 26.68
CA PHE A 339 14.71 2.54 26.80
C PHE A 339 13.79 1.98 27.91
N THR A 340 13.61 0.66 27.95
CA THR A 340 12.80 -0.01 28.98
C THR A 340 13.34 0.25 30.38
N GLU A 341 14.67 0.16 30.57
CA GLU A 341 15.31 0.52 31.84
C GLU A 341 15.16 2.01 32.17
N GLY A 342 15.25 2.90 31.17
CA GLY A 342 15.05 4.33 31.38
C GLY A 342 13.63 4.70 31.82
N VAL A 343 12.60 3.97 31.39
CA VAL A 343 11.22 4.13 31.89
C VAL A 343 11.12 3.69 33.35
N LYS A 344 11.73 2.55 33.71
CA LYS A 344 11.79 2.10 35.12
C LYS A 344 12.49 3.13 36.02
N ASP A 345 13.58 3.74 35.54
CA ASP A 345 14.30 4.78 36.27
C ASP A 345 13.43 6.03 36.52
N ILE A 346 12.57 6.41 35.56
CA ILE A 346 11.60 7.50 35.72
C ILE A 346 10.59 7.16 36.81
N ILE A 347 9.99 5.97 36.72
CA ILE A 347 9.00 5.50 37.70
C ILE A 347 9.62 5.52 39.10
N TYR A 348 10.82 4.99 39.24
CA TYR A 348 11.51 4.97 40.52
C TYR A 348 11.80 6.39 41.04
N THR A 349 12.33 7.28 40.19
CA THR A 349 12.82 8.61 40.60
C THR A 349 11.68 9.58 40.95
N TYR A 350 10.65 9.66 40.11
CA TYR A 350 9.58 10.65 40.23
C TYR A 350 8.38 10.15 41.05
N TYR A 351 8.31 8.85 41.31
CA TYR A 351 7.17 8.24 41.98
C TYR A 351 7.62 7.42 43.19
N THR A 352 8.29 6.27 42.98
CA THR A 352 8.57 5.31 44.07
C THR A 352 9.40 5.94 45.18
N ASN A 353 10.57 6.50 44.85
CA ASN A 353 11.49 7.08 45.82
C ASN A 353 10.89 8.27 46.59
N ILE A 354 9.91 8.97 46.01
CA ILE A 354 9.29 10.14 46.65
C ILE A 354 8.20 9.72 47.64
N HIS A 355 7.41 8.69 47.30
CA HIS A 355 6.21 8.34 48.05
C HIS A 355 6.37 7.13 48.97
N GLU A 356 7.25 6.18 48.67
CA GLU A 356 7.38 4.89 49.39
C GLU A 356 7.55 5.04 50.90
N ASN A 357 8.51 5.88 51.33
CA ASN A 357 8.74 6.14 52.75
C ASN A 357 7.59 6.91 53.40
N ASN A 358 6.90 7.78 52.66
CA ASN A 358 5.77 8.54 53.18
C ASN A 358 4.56 7.64 53.39
N LEU A 359 4.30 6.72 52.47
CA LEU A 359 3.18 5.79 52.54
C LEU A 359 3.30 4.83 53.72
N SER A 360 4.51 4.33 54.00
CA SER A 360 4.75 3.45 55.16
C SER A 360 4.46 4.14 56.51
N ILE A 361 4.55 5.48 56.56
CA ILE A 361 4.22 6.29 57.74
C ILE A 361 2.74 6.67 57.77
N ILE A 362 2.15 7.00 56.63
CA ILE A 362 0.79 7.57 56.53
C ILE A 362 -0.28 6.49 56.61
N ILE A 363 -0.12 5.36 55.91
CA ILE A 363 -1.14 4.30 55.82
C ILE A 363 -1.56 3.78 57.22
N PRO A 364 -0.63 3.48 58.15
CA PRO A 364 -1.00 3.05 59.50
C PRO A 364 -1.76 4.12 60.31
N LYS A 365 -1.50 5.41 60.03
CA LYS A 365 -2.13 6.53 60.76
C LYS A 365 -3.55 6.84 60.26
N ILE A 366 -3.82 6.64 58.98
CA ILE A 366 -5.16 6.83 58.40
C ILE A 366 -6.12 5.77 58.94
N GLY A 367 -5.69 4.50 58.96
CA GLY A 367 -6.50 3.35 59.39
C GLY A 367 -7.66 3.02 58.44
N GLU A 368 -8.24 1.84 58.58
CA GLU A 368 -9.27 1.30 57.67
C GLU A 368 -10.47 2.24 57.46
N ALA A 369 -10.96 2.85 58.55
CA ALA A 369 -12.18 3.67 58.53
C ALA A 369 -12.08 4.89 57.60
N ASN A 370 -10.87 5.42 57.40
CA ASN A 370 -10.61 6.62 56.61
C ASN A 370 -10.06 6.31 55.21
N LEU A 371 -9.92 5.02 54.84
CA LEU A 371 -9.56 4.64 53.47
C LEU A 371 -10.73 4.88 52.52
N LEU A 372 -10.39 5.34 51.31
CA LEU A 372 -11.34 5.42 50.20
C LEU A 372 -11.94 4.03 49.92
N PRO A 373 -13.23 3.93 49.53
CA PRO A 373 -13.89 2.65 49.30
C PRO A 373 -13.11 1.70 48.38
N LYS A 374 -12.47 2.22 47.33
CA LYS A 374 -11.64 1.45 46.38
C LYS A 374 -10.41 0.77 46.99
N HIS A 375 -9.97 1.20 48.17
CA HIS A 375 -8.77 0.69 48.85
C HIS A 375 -9.08 -0.14 50.09
N ARG A 376 -10.33 -0.14 50.58
CA ARG A 376 -10.71 -0.86 51.81
C ARG A 376 -10.51 -2.37 51.70
N SER A 377 -10.75 -2.96 50.52
CA SER A 377 -10.56 -4.40 50.29
C SER A 377 -9.10 -4.87 50.35
N LEU A 378 -8.14 -3.94 50.39
CA LEU A 378 -6.71 -4.24 50.45
C LEU A 378 -6.15 -4.19 51.88
N TRP A 379 -6.99 -3.79 52.85
CA TRP A 379 -6.63 -3.69 54.24
C TRP A 379 -6.97 -4.97 55.00
N GLU A 380 -5.98 -5.53 55.69
CA GLU A 380 -6.14 -6.63 56.63
C GLU A 380 -5.53 -6.24 57.97
N ALA A 381 -6.35 -6.19 59.02
CA ALA A 381 -5.93 -5.74 60.35
C ALA A 381 -4.84 -6.64 60.97
N ASP A 382 -4.82 -7.92 60.60
CA ASP A 382 -3.90 -8.93 61.14
C ASP A 382 -2.52 -8.95 60.43
N ASP A 383 -2.39 -8.31 59.26
CA ASP A 383 -1.13 -8.21 58.50
C ASP A 383 -0.91 -6.78 58.00
N LEU A 384 -0.49 -5.93 58.94
CA LEU A 384 -0.20 -4.51 58.67
C LEU A 384 0.95 -4.32 57.65
N PRO A 385 2.08 -5.06 57.71
CA PRO A 385 3.13 -4.96 56.70
C PRO A 385 2.63 -5.29 55.28
N ALA A 386 1.86 -6.36 55.08
CA ALA A 386 1.32 -6.68 53.75
C ALA A 386 0.25 -5.68 53.29
N SER A 387 -0.55 -5.14 54.22
CA SER A 387 -1.52 -4.08 53.93
C SER A 387 -0.83 -2.81 53.44
N ILE A 388 0.27 -2.39 54.09
CA ILE A 388 1.08 -1.25 53.64
C ILE A 388 1.61 -1.50 52.23
N LEU A 389 2.15 -2.69 51.94
CA LEU A 389 2.68 -3.01 50.62
C LEU A 389 1.61 -2.96 49.52
N ARG A 390 0.48 -3.65 49.72
CA ARG A 390 -0.64 -3.71 48.74
C ARG A 390 -1.24 -2.33 48.46
N LEU A 391 -1.43 -1.54 49.51
CA LEU A 391 -1.96 -0.17 49.39
C LEU A 391 -0.96 0.76 48.73
N SER A 392 0.34 0.65 49.08
CA SER A 392 1.39 1.45 48.46
C SER A 392 1.50 1.12 46.97
N GLU A 393 1.56 -0.16 46.60
CA GLU A 393 1.61 -0.58 45.20
C GLU A 393 0.41 -0.06 44.39
N THR A 394 -0.80 -0.20 44.94
CA THR A 394 -2.03 0.28 44.28
C THR A 394 -2.02 1.81 44.12
N PHE A 395 -1.61 2.55 45.16
CA PHE A 395 -1.47 4.00 45.11
C PHE A 395 -0.45 4.43 44.04
N MET A 396 0.72 3.80 44.01
CA MET A 396 1.76 4.09 43.03
C MET A 396 1.27 3.82 41.60
N ARG A 397 0.60 2.70 41.39
CA ARG A 397 0.03 2.33 40.08
C ARG A 397 -1.03 3.34 39.63
N ASP A 398 -1.95 3.73 40.51
CA ASP A 398 -2.97 4.74 40.20
C ASP A 398 -2.30 6.08 39.81
N LEU A 399 -1.27 6.49 40.55
CA LEU A 399 -0.54 7.73 40.28
C LEU A 399 0.15 7.70 38.92
N ILE A 400 0.90 6.62 38.62
CA ILE A 400 1.60 6.41 37.34
C ILE A 400 0.63 6.36 36.17
N ALA A 401 -0.54 5.74 36.34
CA ALA A 401 -1.56 5.67 35.30
C ALA A 401 -2.13 7.05 34.91
N THR A 402 -2.13 8.02 35.84
CA THR A 402 -2.57 9.40 35.59
C THR A 402 -1.47 10.34 35.06
N THR A 403 -0.24 9.85 34.93
CA THR A 403 0.90 10.59 34.41
C THR A 403 0.76 10.81 32.90
N PHE A 404 0.93 12.05 32.46
CA PHE A 404 0.78 12.41 31.05
C PHE A 404 1.83 11.70 30.18
N GLY A 405 1.36 10.86 29.25
CA GLY A 405 2.19 10.15 28.26
C GLY A 405 3.06 8.97 28.75
N LEU A 406 3.24 8.76 30.06
CA LEU A 406 4.17 7.74 30.58
C LEU A 406 3.73 6.30 30.28
N GLN A 407 2.47 5.97 30.57
CA GLN A 407 1.95 4.62 30.31
C GLN A 407 1.95 4.29 28.81
N HIS A 408 1.59 5.26 27.98
CA HIS A 408 1.57 5.09 26.52
C HIS A 408 2.99 4.87 25.96
N LEU A 409 3.98 5.62 26.48
CA LEU A 409 5.39 5.42 26.13
C LEU A 409 5.89 4.02 26.53
N ASP A 410 5.59 3.58 27.76
CA ASP A 410 6.01 2.27 28.27
C ASP A 410 5.44 1.12 27.42
N ASN A 411 4.14 1.17 27.14
CA ASN A 411 3.46 0.22 26.29
C ASN A 411 4.07 0.20 24.87
N PHE A 412 4.39 1.37 24.32
CA PHE A 412 4.99 1.48 23.00
C PHE A 412 6.40 0.89 22.93
N ILE A 413 7.27 1.24 23.89
CA ILE A 413 8.63 0.68 23.99
C ILE A 413 8.59 -0.83 24.18
N THR A 414 7.71 -1.30 25.07
CA THR A 414 7.58 -2.72 25.39
C THR A 414 7.11 -3.51 24.16
N ARG A 415 6.12 -3.00 23.43
CA ARG A 415 5.65 -3.63 22.18
C ARG A 415 6.77 -3.69 21.13
N ILE A 416 7.55 -2.62 20.97
CA ILE A 416 8.71 -2.62 20.07
C ILE A 416 9.75 -3.66 20.50
N TYR A 417 10.12 -3.67 21.77
CA TYR A 417 11.10 -4.61 22.31
C TYR A 417 10.66 -6.07 22.12
N GLN A 418 9.39 -6.38 22.42
CA GLN A 418 8.80 -7.70 22.20
C GLN A 418 8.80 -8.11 20.73
N THR A 419 8.43 -7.20 19.81
CA THR A 419 8.53 -7.47 18.37
C THR A 419 9.96 -7.76 17.95
N LEU A 420 10.93 -7.02 18.49
CA LEU A 420 12.34 -7.22 18.16
C LEU A 420 12.88 -8.56 18.69
N GLU A 421 12.55 -8.93 19.92
CA GLU A 421 12.95 -10.23 20.51
C GLU A 421 12.31 -11.39 19.72
N HIS A 422 11.02 -11.29 19.41
CA HIS A 422 10.32 -12.32 18.62
C HIS A 422 10.91 -12.53 17.23
N GLN A 423 11.31 -11.44 16.54
CA GLN A 423 12.02 -11.54 15.26
C GLN A 423 13.37 -12.25 15.40
N LYS A 424 14.12 -11.97 16.47
CA LYS A 424 15.39 -12.63 16.76
C LYS A 424 15.24 -14.12 17.08
N GLU A 425 14.15 -14.51 17.72
CA GLU A 425 13.86 -15.92 18.01
C GLU A 425 13.55 -16.74 16.76
N ILE A 426 12.90 -16.13 15.76
CA ILE A 426 12.43 -16.84 14.56
C ILE A 426 13.46 -16.84 13.43
N LEU A 427 14.17 -15.74 13.25
CA LEU A 427 15.00 -15.50 12.06
C LEU A 427 16.49 -15.75 12.33
N SER A 428 17.19 -16.23 11.30
CA SER A 428 18.65 -16.34 11.33
C SER A 428 19.32 -14.96 11.34
N GLU A 429 20.60 -14.87 11.70
CA GLU A 429 21.35 -13.60 11.65
C GLU A 429 21.37 -12.99 10.24
N GLU A 430 21.50 -13.83 9.20
CA GLU A 430 21.48 -13.41 7.80
C GLU A 430 20.10 -12.87 7.38
N ASP A 431 19.02 -13.55 7.77
CA ASP A 431 17.65 -13.12 7.48
C ASP A 431 17.29 -11.84 8.23
N LEU A 432 17.76 -11.66 9.47
CA LEU A 432 17.59 -10.43 10.23
C LEU A 432 18.28 -9.26 9.56
N ASP A 433 19.53 -9.42 9.12
CA ASP A 433 20.27 -8.39 8.41
C ASP A 433 19.55 -8.04 7.09
N LEU A 434 19.06 -9.04 6.35
CA LEU A 434 18.28 -8.81 5.14
C LEU A 434 16.95 -8.10 5.43
N LEU A 435 16.20 -8.51 6.45
CA LEU A 435 14.95 -7.87 6.88
C LEU A 435 15.17 -6.42 7.29
N MET A 436 16.28 -6.12 7.97
CA MET A 436 16.61 -4.76 8.37
C MET A 436 16.85 -3.82 7.19
N THR A 437 17.27 -4.36 6.04
CA THR A 437 17.39 -3.59 4.80
C THR A 437 16.08 -3.45 4.03
N TYR A 438 15.07 -4.29 4.32
CA TYR A 438 13.79 -4.26 3.63
C TYR A 438 13.01 -2.97 3.92
N ASN A 439 12.57 -2.29 2.86
CA ASN A 439 11.69 -1.15 2.95
C ASN A 439 10.30 -1.45 2.35
N PRO A 440 9.26 -1.64 3.17
CA PRO A 440 7.89 -1.85 2.70
C PRO A 440 7.36 -0.75 1.78
N ASP A 441 7.78 0.51 1.99
CA ASP A 441 7.37 1.66 1.16
C ASP A 441 7.97 1.62 -0.26
N ARG A 442 8.90 0.69 -0.52
CA ARG A 442 9.51 0.45 -1.84
C ARG A 442 9.05 -0.86 -2.48
N ALA A 443 8.18 -1.62 -1.82
CA ALA A 443 7.76 -2.94 -2.28
C ALA A 443 6.99 -2.88 -3.61
N LEU A 444 6.02 -1.95 -3.70
CA LEU A 444 5.16 -1.77 -4.86
C LEU A 444 5.18 -0.32 -5.36
N SER A 445 4.95 -0.16 -6.66
CA SER A 445 4.75 1.14 -7.32
C SER A 445 3.56 1.05 -8.26
N SER A 446 2.63 2.01 -8.19
CA SER A 446 1.58 2.15 -9.19
C SER A 446 2.18 2.63 -10.52
N LEU A 447 1.61 2.22 -11.66
CA LEU A 447 2.00 2.77 -12.96
C LEU A 447 1.52 4.21 -13.17
N HIS A 448 0.35 4.57 -12.63
CA HIS A 448 -0.29 5.87 -12.88
C HIS A 448 -0.15 6.88 -11.75
N LEU A 449 0.38 6.46 -10.59
CA LEU A 449 0.62 7.35 -9.46
C LEU A 449 2.11 7.36 -9.13
N LYS A 450 2.72 8.53 -9.25
CA LYS A 450 4.14 8.71 -9.02
C LYS A 450 4.46 8.52 -7.54
N ASN A 451 5.26 7.50 -7.23
CA ASN A 451 5.82 7.29 -5.90
C ASN A 451 7.30 7.69 -5.89
N HIS A 452 7.64 8.73 -5.13
CA HIS A 452 9.00 9.25 -5.04
C HIS A 452 10.02 8.26 -4.45
N HIS A 453 9.56 7.27 -3.67
CA HIS A 453 10.44 6.27 -3.06
C HIS A 453 10.85 5.16 -4.03
N THR A 454 10.06 4.91 -5.08
CA THR A 454 10.27 3.82 -6.04
C THR A 454 10.72 4.30 -7.42
N ASN A 455 10.54 5.58 -7.74
CA ASN A 455 10.75 6.14 -9.08
C ASN A 455 12.23 6.17 -9.53
N ASN A 456 12.79 5.01 -9.83
CA ASN A 456 14.09 4.84 -10.48
C ASN A 456 14.15 3.53 -11.27
N LEU A 457 15.06 3.49 -12.24
CA LEU A 457 15.23 2.36 -13.17
C LEU A 457 15.60 1.04 -12.47
N ILE A 458 16.33 1.10 -11.36
CA ILE A 458 16.81 -0.10 -10.65
C ILE A 458 15.63 -0.81 -9.97
N LEU A 459 14.75 -0.06 -9.30
CA LEU A 459 13.59 -0.60 -8.61
C LEU A 459 12.50 -1.06 -9.56
N LEU A 460 12.18 -0.25 -10.58
CA LEU A 460 11.07 -0.52 -11.49
C LEU A 460 11.43 -1.44 -12.66
N GLY A 461 12.73 -1.64 -12.91
CA GLY A 461 13.22 -2.25 -14.15
C GLY A 461 12.98 -1.35 -15.36
N ASN A 462 13.59 -1.71 -16.50
CA ASN A 462 13.51 -0.92 -17.73
C ASN A 462 12.08 -0.79 -18.26
N LYS A 463 11.38 -1.92 -18.38
CA LYS A 463 9.99 -1.97 -18.85
C LYS A 463 9.05 -1.19 -17.93
N GLY A 464 9.13 -1.44 -16.62
CA GLY A 464 8.24 -0.81 -15.64
C GLY A 464 8.50 0.69 -15.52
N PHE A 465 9.76 1.12 -15.54
CA PHE A 465 10.13 2.53 -15.53
C PHE A 465 9.54 3.27 -16.73
N ASN A 466 9.74 2.75 -17.94
CA ASN A 466 9.24 3.38 -19.15
C ASN A 466 7.71 3.44 -19.21
N LEU A 467 7.02 2.38 -18.75
CA LEU A 467 5.56 2.41 -18.63
C LEU A 467 5.06 3.44 -17.62
N THR A 468 5.76 3.60 -16.50
CA THR A 468 5.42 4.61 -15.49
C THR A 468 5.58 6.02 -16.07
N VAL A 469 6.62 6.26 -16.87
CA VAL A 469 6.80 7.54 -17.56
C VAL A 469 5.68 7.80 -18.56
N LEU A 470 5.39 6.84 -19.44
CA LEU A 470 4.29 6.94 -20.40
C LEU A 470 2.93 7.19 -19.72
N ALA A 471 2.63 6.45 -18.64
CA ALA A 471 1.38 6.58 -17.90
C ALA A 471 1.26 7.91 -17.13
N THR A 472 2.38 8.48 -16.67
CA THR A 472 2.41 9.80 -16.03
C THR A 472 2.20 10.93 -17.05
N ASP A 473 2.56 10.68 -18.31
CA ASP A 473 2.38 11.61 -19.44
C ASP A 473 1.06 11.37 -20.19
N ASP A 474 0.07 10.77 -19.51
CA ASP A 474 -1.28 10.48 -20.01
C ASP A 474 -1.31 9.67 -21.32
N LYS A 475 -0.29 8.85 -21.59
CA LYS A 475 -0.31 7.89 -22.71
C LYS A 475 -1.18 6.70 -22.36
N PRO A 476 -1.78 6.02 -23.35
CA PRO A 476 -2.76 4.98 -23.08
C PRO A 476 -2.09 3.69 -22.64
N VAL A 477 -1.65 3.65 -21.38
CA VAL A 477 -1.05 2.49 -20.74
C VAL A 477 -2.13 1.79 -19.93
N PRO A 478 -2.34 0.46 -20.08
CA PRO A 478 -3.30 -0.26 -19.26
C PRO A 478 -2.97 -0.16 -17.76
N PRO A 479 -3.96 -0.10 -16.87
CA PRO A 479 -3.73 0.04 -15.45
C PRO A 479 -2.96 -1.16 -14.88
N GLY A 480 -2.03 -0.87 -13.97
CA GLY A 480 -1.11 -1.85 -13.43
C GLY A 480 -0.31 -1.33 -12.23
N PHE A 481 0.42 -2.24 -11.61
CA PHE A 481 1.42 -1.95 -10.59
C PHE A 481 2.67 -2.80 -10.78
N ILE A 482 3.78 -2.34 -10.22
CA ILE A 482 5.10 -2.96 -10.31
C ILE A 482 5.51 -3.39 -8.91
N ILE A 483 5.76 -4.68 -8.75
CA ILE A 483 6.49 -5.25 -7.61
C ILE A 483 7.98 -5.03 -7.91
N THR A 484 8.65 -4.24 -7.08
CA THR A 484 9.99 -3.74 -7.41
C THR A 484 11.08 -4.78 -7.16
N THR A 485 12.30 -4.51 -7.63
CA THR A 485 13.49 -5.33 -7.31
C THR A 485 13.82 -5.37 -5.81
N GLU A 486 13.23 -4.51 -4.97
CA GLU A 486 13.32 -4.62 -3.51
C GLU A 486 12.73 -5.94 -3.01
N ILE A 487 11.61 -6.37 -3.59
CA ILE A 487 10.98 -7.65 -3.26
C ILE A 487 11.84 -8.80 -3.76
N PHE A 488 12.40 -8.72 -4.96
CA PHE A 488 13.33 -9.74 -5.45
C PHE A 488 14.51 -9.93 -4.50
N ARG A 489 15.14 -8.82 -4.09
CA ARG A 489 16.30 -8.83 -3.18
C ARG A 489 15.97 -9.40 -1.81
N CYS A 490 14.80 -9.07 -1.27
CA CYS A 490 14.34 -9.52 0.05
C CYS A 490 13.45 -10.77 -0.01
N TRP A 491 13.30 -11.42 -1.17
CA TRP A 491 12.36 -12.52 -1.37
C TRP A 491 12.55 -13.69 -0.37
N PRO A 492 13.78 -14.14 -0.06
CA PRO A 492 13.99 -15.22 0.90
C PRO A 492 13.35 -14.95 2.26
N VAL A 493 13.58 -13.75 2.82
CA VAL A 493 13.05 -13.38 4.14
C VAL A 493 11.56 -13.05 4.09
N ILE A 494 11.07 -12.41 3.02
CA ILE A 494 9.64 -12.12 2.86
C ILE A 494 8.85 -13.41 2.73
N LYS A 495 9.36 -14.41 2.01
CA LYS A 495 8.71 -15.72 1.86
C LYS A 495 8.73 -16.52 3.17
N GLY A 496 9.86 -16.50 3.89
CA GLY A 496 10.07 -17.25 5.13
C GLY A 496 9.37 -16.66 6.35
N PHE A 497 9.24 -15.33 6.43
CA PHE A 497 8.67 -14.65 7.59
C PHE A 497 7.23 -14.20 7.35
N TYR A 498 6.27 -14.92 7.92
CA TYR A 498 4.84 -14.73 7.64
C TYR A 498 4.36 -13.29 7.83
N LYS A 499 4.86 -12.54 8.82
CA LYS A 499 4.43 -11.15 9.05
C LYS A 499 4.84 -10.21 7.92
N ALA A 500 6.05 -10.37 7.38
CA ALA A 500 6.50 -9.61 6.22
C ALA A 500 5.75 -10.04 4.96
N ARG A 501 5.49 -11.35 4.82
CA ARG A 501 4.67 -11.90 3.73
C ARG A 501 3.26 -11.32 3.73
N ASP A 502 2.58 -11.33 4.86
CA ASP A 502 1.18 -10.92 4.99
C ASP A 502 1.02 -9.42 4.69
N GLU A 503 1.99 -8.60 5.11
CA GLU A 503 2.05 -7.18 4.78
C GLU A 503 2.22 -6.96 3.27
N PHE A 504 3.19 -7.63 2.65
CA PHE A 504 3.42 -7.57 1.21
C PHE A 504 2.18 -8.03 0.41
N MET A 505 1.56 -9.13 0.82
CA MET A 505 0.32 -9.64 0.21
C MET A 505 -0.83 -8.65 0.38
N GLY A 506 -0.91 -7.97 1.53
CA GLY A 506 -1.86 -6.88 1.76
C GLY A 506 -1.67 -5.73 0.77
N GLN A 507 -0.43 -5.36 0.45
CA GLN A 507 -0.14 -4.33 -0.57
C GLN A 507 -0.57 -4.76 -1.98
N ILE A 508 -0.36 -6.03 -2.35
CA ILE A 508 -0.84 -6.58 -3.63
C ILE A 508 -2.38 -6.51 -3.69
N LYS A 509 -3.09 -6.95 -2.64
CA LYS A 509 -4.57 -6.91 -2.59
C LYS A 509 -5.09 -5.49 -2.75
N LYS A 510 -4.48 -4.53 -2.05
CA LYS A 510 -4.84 -3.11 -2.17
C LYS A 510 -4.67 -2.60 -3.60
N SER A 511 -3.51 -2.89 -4.21
CA SER A 511 -3.21 -2.46 -5.58
C SER A 511 -4.15 -3.11 -6.61
N LEU A 512 -4.54 -4.36 -6.39
CA LEU A 512 -5.54 -5.05 -7.20
C LEU A 512 -6.92 -4.39 -7.06
N THR A 513 -7.36 -4.07 -5.84
CA THR A 513 -8.62 -3.37 -5.59
C THR A 513 -8.66 -2.00 -6.28
N GLU A 514 -7.54 -1.26 -6.28
CA GLU A 514 -7.42 0.00 -7.02
C GLU A 514 -7.52 -0.20 -8.55
N MET A 515 -7.00 -1.32 -9.06
CA MET A 515 -7.10 -1.68 -10.47
C MET A 515 -8.54 -2.03 -10.87
N GLU A 516 -9.24 -2.85 -10.06
CA GLU A 516 -10.64 -3.22 -10.28
C GLU A 516 -11.55 -1.98 -10.36
N LYS A 517 -11.32 -0.99 -9.48
CA LYS A 517 -12.04 0.28 -9.51
C LYS A 517 -11.79 1.08 -10.79
N LYS A 518 -10.58 1.01 -11.35
CA LYS A 518 -10.23 1.73 -12.59
C LYS A 518 -10.77 1.04 -13.85
N THR A 519 -10.78 -0.28 -13.87
CA THR A 519 -11.22 -1.06 -15.03
C THR A 519 -12.73 -1.32 -15.03
N GLY A 520 -13.39 -1.28 -13.87
CA GLY A 520 -14.77 -1.71 -13.71
C GLY A 520 -14.95 -3.23 -13.84
N ARG A 521 -13.85 -4.00 -13.81
CA ARG A 521 -13.83 -5.47 -13.87
C ARG A 521 -13.27 -6.04 -12.57
N TYR A 522 -13.66 -7.26 -12.21
CA TYR A 522 -13.32 -7.86 -10.92
C TYR A 522 -12.47 -9.13 -11.07
N PHE A 523 -11.44 -9.27 -10.26
CA PHE A 523 -10.52 -10.40 -10.34
C PHE A 523 -11.18 -11.66 -9.75
N GLY A 524 -11.36 -12.69 -10.58
CA GLY A 524 -12.07 -13.91 -10.20
C GLY A 524 -13.59 -13.86 -10.38
N ASP A 525 -14.13 -12.83 -11.04
CA ASP A 525 -15.55 -12.77 -11.41
C ASP A 525 -15.82 -13.55 -12.72
N PRO A 526 -16.71 -14.55 -12.73
CA PRO A 526 -17.06 -15.29 -13.95
C PRO A 526 -17.80 -14.46 -15.00
N ALA A 527 -18.54 -13.41 -14.63
CA ALA A 527 -19.35 -12.64 -15.57
C ALA A 527 -18.58 -11.47 -16.19
N ASN A 528 -17.73 -10.80 -15.40
CA ASN A 528 -16.95 -9.65 -15.85
C ASN A 528 -15.48 -9.74 -15.34
N PRO A 529 -14.70 -10.70 -15.85
CA PRO A 529 -13.38 -11.01 -15.31
C PRO A 529 -12.35 -9.91 -15.59
N LEU A 530 -11.65 -9.48 -14.55
CA LEU A 530 -10.36 -8.81 -14.69
C LEU A 530 -9.27 -9.87 -14.86
N LEU A 531 -8.68 -9.97 -16.06
CA LEU A 531 -7.51 -10.82 -16.30
C LEU A 531 -6.23 -10.00 -16.21
N LEU A 532 -5.16 -10.63 -15.74
CA LEU A 532 -3.87 -9.97 -15.51
C LEU A 532 -2.77 -10.58 -16.38
N SER A 533 -1.86 -9.71 -16.84
CA SER A 533 -0.53 -10.09 -17.30
C SER A 533 0.47 -9.91 -16.17
N VAL A 534 1.31 -10.92 -15.95
CA VAL A 534 2.39 -10.89 -14.97
C VAL A 534 3.71 -11.03 -15.73
N ARG A 535 4.43 -9.92 -15.85
CA ARG A 535 5.58 -9.79 -16.75
C ARG A 535 6.83 -9.42 -15.96
N SER A 536 7.97 -9.94 -16.38
CA SER A 536 9.25 -9.53 -15.83
C SER A 536 9.71 -8.15 -16.30
N GLY A 537 10.49 -7.45 -15.48
CA GLY A 537 11.11 -6.17 -15.79
C GLY A 537 12.48 -6.04 -15.12
N ALA A 538 13.55 -6.44 -15.81
CA ALA A 538 14.92 -6.21 -15.33
C ALA A 538 15.41 -4.80 -15.67
N ALA A 539 16.35 -4.26 -14.89
CA ALA A 539 16.97 -2.96 -15.17
C ALA A 539 17.74 -2.96 -16.50
N ILE A 540 18.39 -4.10 -16.81
CA ILE A 540 19.05 -4.35 -18.09
C ILE A 540 18.11 -5.21 -18.94
N SER A 541 17.81 -4.73 -20.15
CA SER A 541 16.85 -5.39 -21.04
C SER A 541 17.35 -6.77 -21.49
N MET A 542 16.52 -7.81 -21.30
CA MET A 542 16.76 -9.19 -21.73
C MET A 542 15.54 -9.70 -22.53
N PRO A 543 15.46 -9.38 -23.84
CA PRO A 543 14.34 -9.76 -24.70
C PRO A 543 14.15 -11.28 -24.74
N GLY A 544 12.92 -11.77 -24.56
CA GLY A 544 12.58 -13.19 -24.68
C GLY A 544 13.07 -14.11 -23.55
N MET A 545 14.03 -13.69 -22.72
CA MET A 545 14.70 -14.62 -21.79
C MET A 545 13.91 -14.98 -20.54
N MET A 546 12.96 -14.12 -20.15
CA MET A 546 12.31 -14.18 -18.84
C MET A 546 10.83 -14.52 -18.98
N ALA A 547 10.27 -15.13 -17.93
CA ALA A 547 8.88 -15.57 -17.96
C ALA A 547 7.92 -14.38 -18.09
N THR A 548 6.83 -14.64 -18.81
CA THR A 548 5.65 -13.80 -18.89
C THR A 548 4.44 -14.73 -18.84
N ILE A 549 3.51 -14.44 -17.93
CA ILE A 549 2.30 -15.23 -17.75
C ILE A 549 1.12 -14.34 -18.10
N HIS A 550 0.34 -14.75 -19.10
CA HIS A 550 -0.80 -14.01 -19.60
C HIS A 550 -2.10 -14.61 -19.06
N ASN A 551 -3.16 -13.79 -19.00
CA ASN A 551 -4.51 -14.24 -18.64
C ASN A 551 -4.61 -14.89 -17.26
N VAL A 552 -3.79 -14.45 -16.30
CA VAL A 552 -3.88 -14.86 -14.88
C VAL A 552 -5.25 -14.45 -14.34
N GLY A 553 -5.93 -15.38 -13.67
CA GLY A 553 -7.29 -15.23 -13.18
C GLY A 553 -8.30 -16.17 -13.87
N LEU A 554 -7.89 -16.94 -14.89
CA LEU A 554 -8.75 -17.94 -15.52
C LEU A 554 -8.56 -19.33 -14.90
N ASN A 555 -9.68 -20.04 -14.77
CA ASN A 555 -9.75 -21.48 -14.57
C ASN A 555 -10.94 -22.01 -15.37
N GLU A 556 -11.12 -23.32 -15.46
CA GLU A 556 -12.19 -23.92 -16.25
C GLU A 556 -13.59 -23.36 -15.90
N HIS A 557 -13.90 -23.19 -14.62
CA HIS A 557 -15.18 -22.64 -14.16
C HIS A 557 -15.35 -21.16 -14.55
N LEU A 558 -14.31 -20.34 -14.36
CA LEU A 558 -14.33 -18.92 -14.72
C LEU A 558 -14.39 -18.73 -16.23
N SER A 559 -13.71 -19.57 -17.01
CA SER A 559 -13.79 -19.57 -18.47
C SER A 559 -15.19 -19.95 -18.97
N GLN A 560 -15.83 -20.93 -18.33
CA GLN A 560 -17.22 -21.30 -18.62
C GLN A 560 -18.19 -20.15 -18.34
N GLY A 561 -18.02 -19.47 -17.20
CA GLY A 561 -18.82 -18.30 -16.84
C GLY A 561 -18.59 -17.13 -17.79
N PHE A 562 -17.33 -16.88 -18.15
CA PHE A 562 -16.97 -15.79 -19.05
C PHE A 562 -17.55 -16.01 -20.44
N ALA A 563 -17.47 -17.24 -20.95
CA ALA A 563 -18.09 -17.64 -22.21
C ALA A 563 -19.61 -17.48 -22.23
N ALA A 564 -20.28 -17.54 -21.06
CA ALA A 564 -21.72 -17.38 -20.91
C ALA A 564 -22.16 -15.95 -20.55
N SER A 565 -21.23 -15.01 -20.41
CA SER A 565 -21.51 -13.63 -20.04
C SER A 565 -22.26 -12.87 -21.14
N SER A 566 -22.84 -11.72 -20.79
CA SER A 566 -23.53 -10.84 -21.75
C SER A 566 -22.59 -10.22 -22.80
N GLY A 567 -21.27 -10.31 -22.60
CA GLY A 567 -20.28 -9.57 -23.39
C GLY A 567 -20.34 -8.06 -23.21
N GLU A 568 -21.00 -7.57 -22.14
CA GLU A 568 -21.09 -6.14 -21.86
C GLU A 568 -19.68 -5.53 -21.68
N GLY A 569 -19.41 -4.44 -22.40
CA GLY A 569 -18.08 -3.81 -22.43
C GLY A 569 -17.09 -4.38 -23.46
N TYR A 570 -17.52 -5.32 -24.32
CA TYR A 570 -16.76 -5.81 -25.47
C TYR A 570 -17.42 -5.38 -26.79
N PRO A 571 -16.65 -5.29 -27.90
CA PRO A 571 -17.20 -4.88 -29.19
C PRO A 571 -18.21 -5.93 -29.71
N PRO A 572 -19.27 -5.52 -30.45
CA PRO A 572 -20.29 -6.44 -30.96
C PRO A 572 -19.76 -7.55 -31.88
N SER A 573 -18.60 -7.34 -32.50
CA SER A 573 -17.91 -8.33 -33.33
C SER A 573 -17.22 -9.44 -32.51
N CYS A 574 -17.17 -9.31 -31.18
CA CYS A 574 -16.45 -10.23 -30.31
C CYS A 574 -17.24 -11.52 -30.08
N GLN A 575 -16.60 -12.65 -30.35
CA GLN A 575 -17.07 -13.97 -29.95
C GLN A 575 -16.55 -14.27 -28.54
N ILE A 576 -17.33 -13.90 -27.53
CA ILE A 576 -16.96 -13.98 -26.11
C ILE A 576 -16.61 -15.41 -25.67
N ASP A 577 -17.35 -16.39 -26.18
CA ASP A 577 -17.10 -17.81 -25.94
C ASP A 577 -15.74 -18.25 -26.48
N TYR A 578 -15.41 -17.90 -27.72
CA TYR A 578 -14.10 -18.16 -28.31
C TYR A 578 -12.98 -17.45 -27.54
N LEU A 579 -13.18 -16.16 -27.20
CA LEU A 579 -12.21 -15.36 -26.45
C LEU A 579 -11.89 -15.99 -25.08
N ALA A 580 -12.90 -16.45 -24.35
CA ALA A 580 -12.73 -17.07 -23.04
C ALA A 580 -11.86 -18.33 -23.12
N TRP A 581 -12.13 -19.22 -24.08
CA TRP A 581 -11.41 -20.48 -24.22
C TRP A 581 -10.02 -20.31 -24.86
N ASP A 582 -9.83 -19.40 -25.82
CA ASP A 582 -8.48 -19.11 -26.35
C ASP A 582 -7.58 -18.50 -25.26
N ASN A 583 -8.11 -17.56 -24.47
CA ASN A 583 -7.34 -16.99 -23.36
C ASN A 583 -7.02 -18.03 -22.28
N TYR A 584 -7.92 -18.97 -22.01
CA TYR A 584 -7.65 -20.06 -21.06
C TYR A 584 -6.56 -21.00 -21.56
N ARG A 585 -6.63 -21.43 -22.82
CA ARG A 585 -5.57 -22.23 -23.46
C ARG A 585 -4.22 -21.53 -23.39
N ARG A 586 -4.18 -20.22 -23.64
CA ARG A 586 -2.95 -19.40 -23.55
C ARG A 586 -2.42 -19.30 -22.12
N PHE A 587 -3.32 -19.10 -21.15
CA PHE A 587 -2.94 -19.11 -19.74
C PHE A 587 -2.24 -20.42 -19.38
N LEU A 588 -2.87 -21.55 -19.71
CA LEU A 588 -2.34 -22.90 -19.48
C LEU A 588 -0.95 -23.08 -20.11
N GLN A 589 -0.80 -22.72 -21.38
CA GLN A 589 0.46 -22.79 -22.11
C GLN A 589 1.55 -21.92 -21.44
N SER A 590 1.25 -20.65 -21.14
CA SER A 590 2.21 -19.72 -20.56
C SER A 590 2.69 -20.14 -19.17
N TRP A 591 1.79 -20.68 -18.35
CA TRP A 591 2.13 -21.21 -17.02
C TRP A 591 3.04 -22.44 -17.13
N ALA A 592 2.63 -23.41 -17.95
CA ALA A 592 3.37 -24.66 -18.11
C ALA A 592 4.77 -24.45 -18.70
N MET A 593 4.90 -23.52 -19.65
CA MET A 593 6.21 -23.12 -20.19
C MET A 593 7.09 -22.43 -19.14
N ALA A 594 6.51 -21.65 -18.23
CA ALA A 594 7.26 -21.04 -17.13
C ALA A 594 7.76 -22.09 -16.11
N GLU A 595 7.07 -23.22 -15.98
CA GLU A 595 7.51 -24.38 -15.18
C GLU A 595 8.40 -25.38 -15.94
N GLY A 596 8.69 -25.12 -17.22
CA GLY A 596 9.68 -25.85 -18.00
C GLY A 596 9.14 -26.83 -19.03
N MET A 597 7.83 -26.84 -19.32
CA MET A 597 7.33 -27.58 -20.49
C MET A 597 7.78 -26.93 -21.80
N GLU A 598 8.19 -27.76 -22.74
CA GLU A 598 8.59 -27.32 -24.09
C GLU A 598 7.39 -26.85 -24.91
N ARG A 599 7.62 -25.84 -25.76
CA ARG A 599 6.59 -25.25 -26.63
C ARG A 599 6.08 -26.26 -27.66
N GLU A 600 6.95 -27.16 -28.12
CA GLU A 600 6.70 -28.20 -29.11
C GLU A 600 5.53 -29.11 -28.73
N ILE A 601 5.33 -29.35 -27.42
CA ILE A 601 4.20 -30.15 -26.91
C ILE A 601 2.88 -29.49 -27.28
N PHE A 602 2.75 -28.19 -27.02
CA PHE A 602 1.54 -27.42 -27.31
C PHE A 602 1.33 -27.22 -28.81
N GLN A 603 2.43 -27.05 -29.56
CA GLN A 603 2.39 -26.95 -31.02
C GLN A 603 1.89 -28.26 -31.65
N THR A 604 2.28 -29.41 -31.11
CA THR A 604 1.82 -30.73 -31.54
C THR A 604 0.31 -30.87 -31.33
N LEU A 605 -0.18 -30.57 -30.12
CA LEU A 605 -1.61 -30.57 -29.82
C LEU A 605 -2.42 -29.66 -30.75
N MET A 606 -1.92 -28.44 -31.01
CA MET A 606 -2.55 -27.50 -31.94
C MET A 606 -2.61 -28.06 -33.37
N ASN A 607 -1.54 -28.70 -33.85
CA ASN A 607 -1.48 -29.29 -35.18
C ASN A 607 -2.39 -30.52 -35.31
N GLU A 608 -2.46 -31.36 -34.27
CA GLU A 608 -3.36 -32.50 -34.22
C GLU A 608 -4.83 -32.07 -34.25
N ALA A 609 -5.20 -31.05 -33.47
CA ALA A 609 -6.54 -30.47 -33.49
C ALA A 609 -6.89 -29.87 -34.87
N LYS A 610 -5.95 -29.15 -35.49
CA LYS A 610 -6.11 -28.65 -36.86
C LYS A 610 -6.35 -29.78 -37.87
N GLY A 611 -5.57 -30.85 -37.79
CA GLY A 611 -5.72 -32.04 -38.63
C GLY A 611 -7.07 -32.74 -38.41
N ARG A 612 -7.51 -32.88 -37.16
CA ARG A 612 -8.79 -33.50 -36.77
C ARG A 612 -9.99 -32.75 -37.35
N TYR A 613 -9.92 -31.43 -37.39
CA TYR A 613 -11.01 -30.57 -37.85
C TYR A 613 -10.85 -30.05 -39.28
N GLY A 614 -9.77 -30.40 -39.99
CA GLY A 614 -9.50 -29.93 -41.34
C GLY A 614 -9.25 -28.41 -41.43
N ILE A 615 -8.73 -27.82 -40.36
CA ILE A 615 -8.53 -26.37 -40.22
C ILE A 615 -7.08 -25.99 -40.55
N ALA A 616 -6.88 -24.96 -41.35
CA ALA A 616 -5.53 -24.47 -41.70
C ALA A 616 -4.96 -23.52 -40.62
N VAL A 617 -5.76 -22.57 -40.15
CA VAL A 617 -5.33 -21.49 -39.24
C VAL A 617 -6.17 -21.43 -37.98
N LYS A 618 -5.56 -21.02 -36.86
CA LYS A 618 -6.18 -21.02 -35.52
C LYS A 618 -7.52 -20.27 -35.48
N LYS A 619 -7.59 -19.11 -36.16
CA LYS A 619 -8.79 -18.25 -36.17
C LYS A 619 -10.05 -18.91 -36.74
N ASP A 620 -9.92 -20.05 -37.43
CA ASP A 620 -11.06 -20.77 -38.00
C ASP A 620 -11.65 -21.82 -37.04
N PHE A 621 -11.08 -22.00 -35.84
CA PHE A 621 -11.70 -22.83 -34.80
C PHE A 621 -13.00 -22.21 -34.30
N SER A 622 -14.04 -23.03 -34.12
CA SER A 622 -15.23 -22.66 -33.35
C SER A 622 -14.92 -22.61 -31.84
N ALA A 623 -15.73 -21.89 -31.07
CA ALA A 623 -15.59 -21.81 -29.62
C ALA A 623 -15.62 -23.19 -28.93
N SER A 624 -16.46 -24.12 -29.41
CA SER A 624 -16.51 -25.49 -28.88
C SER A 624 -15.23 -26.28 -29.14
N GLN A 625 -14.62 -26.11 -30.31
CA GLN A 625 -13.34 -26.75 -30.65
C GLN A 625 -12.19 -26.13 -29.84
N MET A 626 -12.21 -24.81 -29.64
CA MET A 626 -11.21 -24.13 -28.80
C MET A 626 -11.31 -24.57 -27.33
N ARG A 627 -12.53 -24.78 -26.83
CA ARG A 627 -12.77 -25.35 -25.50
C ARG A 627 -12.17 -26.75 -25.37
N GLU A 628 -12.42 -27.64 -26.32
CA GLU A 628 -11.84 -28.98 -26.32
C GLU A 628 -10.31 -28.93 -26.30
N LEU A 629 -9.70 -28.11 -27.16
CA LEU A 629 -8.25 -27.94 -27.20
C LEU A 629 -7.69 -27.39 -25.87
N ALA A 630 -8.39 -26.44 -25.23
CA ALA A 630 -7.97 -25.91 -23.92
C ALA A 630 -8.00 -27.00 -22.83
N LEU A 631 -8.99 -27.90 -22.86
CA LEU A 631 -9.08 -29.03 -21.93
C LEU A 631 -7.99 -30.08 -22.21
N GLU A 632 -7.67 -30.36 -23.48
CA GLU A 632 -6.54 -31.22 -23.85
C GLU A 632 -5.20 -30.65 -23.34
N TYR A 633 -5.01 -29.32 -23.42
CA TYR A 633 -3.84 -28.65 -22.83
C TYR A 633 -3.80 -28.87 -21.32
N GLN A 634 -4.92 -28.68 -20.64
CA GLN A 634 -5.03 -28.86 -19.19
C GLN A 634 -4.70 -30.30 -18.76
N GLU A 635 -5.23 -31.28 -19.48
CA GLU A 635 -4.93 -32.70 -19.26
C GLU A 635 -3.45 -32.99 -19.48
N LYS A 636 -2.86 -32.48 -20.57
CA LYS A 636 -1.46 -32.72 -20.87
C LYS A 636 -0.51 -32.13 -19.83
N ILE A 637 -0.84 -30.96 -19.31
CA ILE A 637 -0.10 -30.29 -18.23
C ILE A 637 -0.19 -31.12 -16.94
N ARG A 638 -1.38 -31.65 -16.64
CA ARG A 638 -1.60 -32.52 -15.46
C ARG A 638 -0.81 -33.83 -15.58
N GLU A 639 -0.75 -34.44 -16.76
CA GLU A 639 0.09 -35.62 -17.04
C GLU A 639 1.58 -35.35 -16.81
N ALA A 640 2.04 -34.14 -17.13
CA ALA A 640 3.41 -33.70 -16.88
C ALA A 640 3.70 -33.42 -15.38
N GLY A 641 2.69 -33.54 -14.50
CA GLY A 641 2.84 -33.32 -13.06
C GLY A 641 2.83 -31.85 -12.64
N ILE A 642 2.47 -30.93 -13.54
CA ILE A 642 2.37 -29.50 -13.25
C ILE A 642 0.98 -29.18 -12.70
N CYS A 643 0.96 -28.50 -11.55
CA CYS A 643 -0.28 -28.15 -10.86
C CYS A 643 -0.54 -26.64 -10.97
N ILE A 644 -1.60 -26.27 -11.70
CA ILE A 644 -2.04 -24.88 -11.81
C ILE A 644 -3.13 -24.63 -10.76
N PRO A 645 -2.97 -23.65 -9.85
CA PRO A 645 -3.97 -23.36 -8.84
C PRO A 645 -5.32 -22.97 -9.46
N ALA A 646 -6.42 -23.46 -8.91
CA ALA A 646 -7.76 -23.06 -9.34
C ALA A 646 -8.17 -21.69 -8.79
N ASP A 647 -7.71 -21.34 -7.58
CA ASP A 647 -7.98 -20.05 -6.94
C ASP A 647 -7.20 -18.92 -7.63
N PRO A 648 -7.88 -17.89 -8.19
CA PRO A 648 -7.22 -16.77 -8.87
C PRO A 648 -6.17 -16.06 -8.00
N TRP A 649 -6.40 -15.95 -6.70
CA TRP A 649 -5.44 -15.32 -5.80
C TRP A 649 -4.14 -16.14 -5.70
N GLN A 650 -4.25 -17.47 -5.53
CA GLN A 650 -3.09 -18.36 -5.60
C GLN A 650 -2.40 -18.30 -6.97
N GLN A 651 -3.15 -18.21 -8.07
CA GLN A 651 -2.57 -18.04 -9.41
C GLN A 651 -1.70 -16.77 -9.50
N LEU A 652 -2.20 -15.63 -9.01
CA LEU A 652 -1.44 -14.37 -9.03
C LEU A 652 -0.15 -14.49 -8.20
N THR A 653 -0.24 -15.01 -6.98
CA THR A 653 0.94 -15.18 -6.13
C THR A 653 1.96 -16.17 -6.71
N GLY A 654 1.49 -17.28 -7.29
CA GLY A 654 2.33 -18.25 -7.98
C GLY A 654 2.96 -17.68 -9.25
N ALA A 655 2.22 -16.88 -10.02
CA ALA A 655 2.74 -16.22 -11.21
C ALA A 655 3.86 -15.21 -10.87
N VAL A 656 3.70 -14.44 -9.79
CA VAL A 656 4.76 -13.55 -9.28
C VAL A 656 6.00 -14.36 -8.92
N GLU A 657 5.84 -15.48 -8.21
CA GLU A 657 6.95 -16.36 -7.85
C GLU A 657 7.64 -16.98 -9.07
N LEU A 658 6.88 -17.48 -10.05
CA LEU A 658 7.42 -18.00 -11.31
C LEU A 658 8.23 -16.95 -12.06
N VAL A 659 7.74 -15.71 -12.13
CA VAL A 659 8.47 -14.62 -12.78
C VAL A 659 9.76 -14.27 -12.03
N LEU A 660 9.74 -14.18 -10.69
CA LEU A 660 10.95 -13.96 -9.89
C LEU A 660 11.96 -15.11 -10.10
N ASN A 661 11.49 -16.35 -10.09
CA ASN A 661 12.33 -17.54 -10.26
C ASN A 661 12.89 -17.67 -11.70
N SER A 662 12.22 -17.11 -12.70
CA SER A 662 12.72 -17.10 -14.09
C SER A 662 14.06 -16.37 -14.26
N TRP A 663 14.44 -15.50 -13.31
CA TRP A 663 15.78 -14.93 -13.25
C TRP A 663 16.86 -16.00 -13.09
N TYR A 664 16.56 -17.11 -12.41
CA TYR A 664 17.49 -18.20 -12.15
C TYR A 664 17.40 -19.35 -13.16
N ALA A 665 16.52 -19.25 -14.16
CA ALA A 665 16.42 -20.22 -15.25
C ALA A 665 17.74 -20.31 -16.04
N GLN A 666 18.03 -21.49 -16.57
CA GLN A 666 19.30 -21.77 -17.25
C GLN A 666 19.55 -20.83 -18.43
N LYS A 667 18.55 -20.64 -19.31
CA LYS A 667 18.62 -19.70 -20.44
C LYS A 667 18.96 -18.27 -20.02
N THR A 668 18.39 -17.80 -18.91
CA THR A 668 18.62 -16.45 -18.38
C THR A 668 20.03 -16.31 -17.80
N LYS A 669 20.52 -17.34 -17.10
CA LYS A 669 21.92 -17.39 -16.62
C LYS A 669 22.91 -17.36 -17.77
N GLU A 670 22.67 -18.15 -18.82
CA GLU A 670 23.51 -18.19 -20.01
C GLU A 670 23.52 -16.85 -20.75
N TYR A 671 22.35 -16.22 -20.92
CA TYR A 671 22.24 -14.87 -21.46
C TYR A 671 23.10 -13.87 -20.68
N ARG A 672 22.99 -13.87 -19.34
CA ARG A 672 23.74 -12.96 -18.48
C ARG A 672 25.24 -13.22 -18.56
N GLY A 673 25.67 -14.48 -18.64
CA GLY A 673 27.07 -14.83 -18.84
C GLY A 673 27.62 -14.34 -20.18
N LEU A 674 26.84 -14.47 -21.26
CA LEU A 674 27.24 -13.98 -22.59
C LEU A 674 27.31 -12.45 -22.65
N MET A 675 26.44 -11.76 -21.91
CA MET A 675 26.31 -10.29 -21.94
C MET A 675 27.03 -9.59 -20.77
N ASP A 676 27.76 -10.32 -19.93
CA ASP A 676 28.45 -9.82 -18.72
C ASP A 676 27.52 -9.03 -17.76
N VAL A 677 26.33 -9.58 -17.52
CA VAL A 677 25.31 -8.97 -16.65
C VAL A 677 25.36 -9.58 -15.25
N SER A 678 25.54 -8.74 -14.22
CA SER A 678 25.55 -9.16 -12.82
C SER A 678 24.23 -9.82 -12.38
N GLU A 679 24.35 -10.92 -11.62
CA GLU A 679 23.20 -11.63 -11.06
C GLU A 679 22.47 -10.82 -9.97
N ALA A 680 23.15 -9.86 -9.34
CA ALA A 680 22.62 -9.07 -8.24
C ALA A 680 21.60 -7.99 -8.65
N TRP A 681 21.43 -7.75 -9.96
CA TRP A 681 20.41 -6.81 -10.46
C TRP A 681 18.98 -7.25 -10.15
N GLY A 682 18.73 -8.56 -10.26
CA GLY A 682 17.39 -9.13 -10.09
C GLY A 682 16.36 -8.62 -11.11
N THR A 683 15.08 -8.81 -10.77
CA THR A 683 13.98 -8.39 -11.63
C THR A 683 12.80 -7.83 -10.86
N ALA A 684 12.13 -6.83 -11.43
CA ALA A 684 10.81 -6.39 -11.01
C ALA A 684 9.74 -7.26 -11.69
N VAL A 685 8.54 -7.28 -11.11
CA VAL A 685 7.36 -7.95 -11.67
C VAL A 685 6.28 -6.92 -11.93
N ILE A 686 5.84 -6.83 -13.18
CA ILE A 686 4.80 -5.92 -13.65
C ILE A 686 3.50 -6.71 -13.70
N VAL A 687 2.52 -6.31 -12.88
CA VAL A 687 1.16 -6.86 -12.88
C VAL A 687 0.26 -5.82 -13.53
N GLN A 688 -0.34 -6.16 -14.67
CA GLN A 688 -1.08 -5.21 -15.49
C GLN A 688 -2.35 -5.84 -16.04
N ALA A 689 -3.43 -5.06 -16.13
CA ALA A 689 -4.68 -5.50 -16.74
C ALA A 689 -4.45 -5.97 -18.19
N MET A 690 -5.07 -7.09 -18.56
CA MET A 690 -5.05 -7.57 -19.94
C MET A 690 -5.82 -6.61 -20.85
N VAL A 691 -5.25 -6.41 -22.04
CA VAL A 691 -5.92 -5.85 -23.22
C VAL A 691 -5.80 -6.86 -24.35
N TYR A 692 -6.76 -6.88 -25.25
CA TYR A 692 -6.97 -8.02 -26.15
C TYR A 692 -6.84 -7.62 -27.63
N GLY A 693 -5.78 -8.11 -28.30
CA GLY A 693 -5.67 -8.03 -29.76
C GLY A 693 -6.53 -9.07 -30.50
N ASN A 694 -7.10 -10.04 -29.76
CA ASN A 694 -7.87 -11.18 -30.27
C ASN A 694 -9.39 -11.07 -30.06
N LEU A 695 -9.95 -9.85 -29.93
CA LEU A 695 -11.40 -9.65 -29.82
C LEU A 695 -12.13 -9.93 -31.13
N GLY A 696 -11.50 -9.66 -32.28
CA GLY A 696 -12.07 -9.88 -33.59
C GLY A 696 -11.22 -9.32 -34.73
N PRO A 697 -11.79 -9.16 -35.93
CA PRO A 697 -11.07 -8.67 -37.11
C PRO A 697 -10.58 -7.22 -37.01
N GLU A 698 -11.22 -6.42 -36.16
CA GLU A 698 -10.95 -4.99 -35.94
C GLU A 698 -10.03 -4.72 -34.74
N SER A 699 -9.56 -5.78 -34.06
CA SER A 699 -8.57 -5.70 -32.98
C SER A 699 -7.26 -6.33 -33.42
N GLY A 700 -6.16 -5.93 -32.79
CA GLY A 700 -4.86 -6.50 -33.10
C GLY A 700 -3.76 -6.10 -32.13
N SER A 701 -2.61 -6.72 -32.29
CA SER A 701 -1.38 -6.37 -31.58
C SER A 701 -0.28 -6.08 -32.58
N GLY A 702 0.76 -5.37 -32.16
CA GLY A 702 1.89 -5.07 -33.03
C GLY A 702 3.13 -4.63 -32.28
N VAL A 703 4.25 -4.67 -32.99
CA VAL A 703 5.54 -4.12 -32.56
C VAL A 703 6.01 -3.17 -33.65
N LEU A 704 6.31 -1.93 -33.26
CA LEU A 704 6.82 -0.92 -34.18
C LEU A 704 8.11 -0.30 -33.70
N PHE A 705 8.83 0.29 -34.63
CA PHE A 705 10.00 1.11 -34.46
C PHE A 705 9.66 2.53 -34.89
N THR A 706 10.18 3.53 -34.19
CA THR A 706 9.97 4.94 -34.53
C THR A 706 10.98 5.47 -35.55
N ALA A 707 11.91 4.64 -36.00
CA ALA A 707 12.85 4.93 -37.07
C ALA A 707 13.08 3.68 -37.92
N HIS A 708 13.56 3.90 -39.15
CA HIS A 708 13.90 2.81 -40.04
C HIS A 708 15.07 1.98 -39.45
N PRO A 709 14.98 0.63 -39.39
CA PRO A 709 16.02 -0.22 -38.79
C PRO A 709 17.40 -0.21 -39.44
N TYR A 710 17.47 0.08 -40.75
CA TYR A 710 18.69 -0.08 -41.54
C TYR A 710 19.14 1.21 -42.23
N ARG A 711 18.17 2.04 -42.64
CA ARG A 711 18.45 3.29 -43.35
C ARG A 711 18.45 4.44 -42.36
N LYS A 712 19.41 5.34 -42.53
CA LYS A 712 19.45 6.58 -41.77
C LYS A 712 18.37 7.52 -42.30
N VAL A 713 17.22 7.53 -41.65
CA VAL A 713 16.14 8.48 -41.94
C VAL A 713 16.16 9.54 -40.83
N SER A 714 16.19 10.81 -41.21
CA SER A 714 16.25 11.96 -40.27
C SER A 714 14.90 12.34 -39.66
N ARG A 715 13.83 11.61 -40.02
CA ARG A 715 12.46 11.75 -39.51
C ARG A 715 12.00 10.49 -38.78
N VAL A 716 11.02 10.65 -37.90
CA VAL A 716 10.18 9.55 -37.39
C VAL A 716 9.48 8.89 -38.57
N ALA A 717 9.66 7.58 -38.68
CA ALA A 717 9.03 6.71 -39.65
C ALA A 717 8.62 5.43 -38.92
N LEU A 718 7.33 5.10 -38.94
CA LEU A 718 6.82 3.91 -38.27
C LEU A 718 7.10 2.68 -39.12
N TRP A 719 7.75 1.70 -38.52
CA TRP A 719 8.19 0.49 -39.19
C TRP A 719 7.99 -0.72 -38.28
N GLY A 720 7.53 -1.86 -38.78
CA GLY A 720 7.41 -3.06 -37.95
C GLY A 720 6.37 -4.04 -38.44
N ASP A 721 5.77 -4.78 -37.51
CA ASP A 721 4.85 -5.86 -37.79
C ASP A 721 3.61 -5.79 -36.87
N TYR A 722 2.42 -5.99 -37.45
CA TYR A 722 1.18 -6.15 -36.70
C TYR A 722 0.34 -7.34 -37.22
N ALA A 723 -0.57 -7.84 -36.37
CA ALA A 723 -1.52 -8.89 -36.75
C ALA A 723 -2.91 -8.60 -36.14
N THR A 724 -3.97 -8.91 -36.89
CA THR A 724 -5.37 -8.74 -36.44
C THR A 724 -5.94 -10.04 -35.90
N GLY A 725 -6.69 -9.98 -34.80
CA GLY A 725 -7.29 -11.16 -34.17
C GLY A 725 -6.28 -12.03 -33.41
N ASP A 726 -5.12 -11.49 -33.08
CA ASP A 726 -3.99 -12.19 -32.45
C ASP A 726 -3.43 -11.38 -31.27
N GLN A 727 -2.73 -12.05 -30.35
CA GLN A 727 -2.05 -11.41 -29.23
C GLN A 727 -0.56 -11.20 -29.56
N GLY A 728 0.10 -10.29 -28.84
CA GLY A 728 1.51 -9.95 -29.11
C GLY A 728 2.47 -11.14 -29.15
N GLU A 729 2.22 -12.20 -28.36
CA GLU A 729 3.01 -13.44 -28.39
C GLU A 729 3.02 -14.12 -29.76
N ASP A 730 1.89 -14.09 -30.48
CA ASP A 730 1.75 -14.73 -31.79
C ASP A 730 2.70 -14.07 -32.82
N ILE A 731 2.94 -12.76 -32.67
CA ILE A 731 3.79 -11.94 -33.55
C ILE A 731 5.26 -12.22 -33.27
N VAL A 732 5.67 -12.17 -31.99
CA VAL A 732 7.07 -12.37 -31.59
C VAL A 732 7.53 -13.80 -31.88
N SER A 733 6.62 -14.76 -31.74
CA SER A 733 6.87 -16.19 -31.98
C SER A 733 6.86 -16.60 -33.46
N GLY A 734 6.47 -15.69 -34.37
CA GLY A 734 6.47 -15.93 -35.82
C GLY A 734 5.45 -16.97 -36.31
N LEU A 735 4.43 -17.29 -35.51
CA LEU A 735 3.42 -18.29 -35.84
C LEU A 735 2.29 -17.76 -36.72
N VAL A 736 2.17 -16.45 -36.83
CA VAL A 736 1.15 -15.78 -37.64
C VAL A 736 1.80 -14.94 -38.73
N THR A 737 1.08 -14.79 -39.85
CA THR A 737 1.50 -13.91 -40.93
C THR A 737 1.29 -12.46 -40.51
N THR A 738 2.38 -11.71 -40.41
CA THR A 738 2.35 -10.30 -40.02
C THR A 738 2.11 -9.38 -41.21
N GLN A 739 1.59 -8.19 -40.93
CA GLN A 739 1.31 -7.13 -41.89
C GLN A 739 2.18 -5.89 -41.59
N PRO A 740 2.52 -5.08 -42.61
CA PRO A 740 3.38 -3.89 -42.44
C PRO A 740 2.69 -2.79 -41.63
N ILE A 741 3.45 -1.96 -40.92
CA ILE A 741 2.89 -0.82 -40.17
C ILE A 741 2.54 0.34 -41.12
N SER A 742 3.43 0.69 -42.05
CA SER A 742 3.26 1.84 -42.95
C SER A 742 3.19 1.44 -44.43
N VAL A 743 2.64 2.33 -45.26
CA VAL A 743 2.60 2.15 -46.72
C VAL A 743 4.01 2.13 -47.31
N GLU A 744 4.88 3.04 -46.84
CA GLU A 744 6.29 3.11 -47.23
C GLU A 744 7.03 1.78 -46.96
N GLN A 745 6.74 1.14 -45.82
CA GLN A 745 7.25 -0.20 -45.52
C GLN A 745 6.71 -1.25 -46.47
N ALA A 746 5.41 -1.23 -46.76
CA ALA A 746 4.79 -2.19 -47.66
C ALA A 746 5.41 -2.16 -49.07
N GLU A 747 5.61 -0.96 -49.63
CA GLU A 747 6.24 -0.75 -50.94
C GLU A 747 7.67 -1.31 -50.97
N LEU A 748 8.47 -1.04 -49.94
CA LEU A 748 9.87 -1.46 -49.86
C LEU A 748 10.03 -2.97 -49.62
N ASP A 749 9.13 -3.57 -48.85
CA ASP A 749 9.13 -5.01 -48.58
C ASP A 749 8.44 -5.83 -49.68
N GLY A 750 7.81 -5.18 -50.68
CA GLY A 750 7.01 -5.84 -51.70
C GLY A 750 5.73 -6.49 -51.16
N ARG A 751 5.19 -5.97 -50.05
CA ARG A 751 3.96 -6.43 -49.40
C ARG A 751 2.75 -5.59 -49.86
N PRO A 752 1.51 -6.11 -49.83
CA PRO A 752 0.33 -5.35 -50.22
C PRO A 752 0.10 -4.11 -49.33
N GLU A 753 0.08 -2.93 -49.92
CA GLU A 753 -0.13 -1.64 -49.21
C GLU A 753 -1.48 -1.59 -48.48
N GLU A 754 -2.52 -2.19 -49.04
CA GLU A 754 -3.88 -2.19 -48.47
C GLU A 754 -3.97 -2.93 -47.14
N ASN A 755 -3.01 -3.80 -46.85
CA ASN A 755 -2.95 -4.52 -45.57
C ASN A 755 -2.13 -3.76 -44.51
N SER A 756 -1.54 -2.60 -44.83
CA SER A 756 -0.80 -1.82 -43.85
C SER A 756 -1.68 -1.28 -42.73
N LEU A 757 -1.12 -1.11 -41.53
CA LEU A 757 -1.84 -0.52 -40.39
C LEU A 757 -2.34 0.90 -40.75
N GLU A 758 -1.49 1.66 -41.46
CA GLU A 758 -1.79 3.00 -41.98
C GLU A 758 -3.07 3.07 -42.83
N ARG A 759 -3.32 2.06 -43.68
CA ARG A 759 -4.52 2.01 -44.54
C ARG A 759 -5.73 1.42 -43.84
N ARG A 760 -5.54 0.33 -43.10
CA ARG A 760 -6.63 -0.44 -42.52
C ARG A 760 -7.15 0.15 -41.21
N PHE A 761 -6.28 0.74 -40.40
CA PHE A 761 -6.59 1.33 -39.09
C PHE A 761 -5.97 2.73 -38.96
N PRO A 762 -6.40 3.71 -39.78
CA PRO A 762 -5.74 5.00 -39.88
C PRO A 762 -5.71 5.78 -38.57
N LYS A 763 -6.75 5.69 -37.73
CA LYS A 763 -6.79 6.38 -36.43
C LYS A 763 -5.79 5.79 -35.43
N VAL A 764 -5.68 4.46 -35.37
CA VAL A 764 -4.68 3.77 -34.55
C VAL A 764 -3.26 4.14 -35.01
N TYR A 765 -3.02 4.17 -36.33
CA TYR A 765 -1.73 4.59 -36.89
C TYR A 765 -1.38 6.04 -36.56
N GLU A 766 -2.32 6.98 -36.71
CA GLU A 766 -2.11 8.39 -36.39
C GLU A 766 -1.83 8.60 -34.89
N GLY A 767 -2.55 7.90 -34.01
CA GLY A 767 -2.27 7.91 -32.57
C GLY A 767 -0.84 7.43 -32.25
N LEU A 768 -0.41 6.31 -32.84
CA LEU A 768 0.96 5.80 -32.71
C LEU A 768 2.01 6.78 -33.27
N LEU A 769 1.72 7.43 -34.40
CA LEU A 769 2.60 8.40 -35.03
C LEU A 769 2.75 9.67 -34.17
N GLY A 770 1.65 10.15 -33.59
CA GLY A 770 1.63 11.26 -32.64
C GLY A 770 2.50 10.97 -31.42
N ILE A 771 2.30 9.80 -30.80
CA ILE A 771 3.09 9.33 -29.65
C ILE A 771 4.58 9.23 -30.04
N ALA A 772 4.90 8.60 -31.17
CA ALA A 772 6.29 8.45 -31.62
C ALA A 772 6.98 9.80 -31.86
N ARG A 773 6.28 10.77 -32.46
CA ARG A 773 6.78 12.13 -32.68
C ARG A 773 7.04 12.86 -31.36
N GLU A 774 6.12 12.77 -30.40
CA GLU A 774 6.32 13.38 -29.09
C GLU A 774 7.54 12.80 -28.37
N LEU A 775 7.65 11.46 -28.32
CA LEU A 775 8.77 10.79 -27.65
C LEU A 775 10.12 11.20 -28.27
N VAL A 776 10.23 11.15 -29.60
CA VAL A 776 11.50 11.39 -30.29
C VAL A 776 11.82 12.88 -30.43
N TYR A 777 10.87 13.71 -30.85
CA TYR A 777 11.13 15.11 -31.17
C TYR A 777 11.02 16.04 -29.96
N GLU A 778 10.02 15.86 -29.11
CA GLU A 778 9.77 16.75 -27.97
C GLU A 778 10.56 16.29 -26.75
N LYS A 779 10.44 15.01 -26.39
CA LYS A 779 11.12 14.42 -25.23
C LYS A 779 12.55 13.98 -25.51
N ARG A 780 13.00 14.04 -26.77
CA ARG A 780 14.37 13.72 -27.19
C ARG A 780 14.81 12.31 -26.84
N TRP A 781 13.87 11.37 -26.82
CA TRP A 781 14.23 9.95 -26.67
C TRP A 781 14.97 9.49 -27.91
N ASN A 782 15.83 8.50 -27.74
CA ASN A 782 16.37 7.75 -28.87
C ASN A 782 15.21 7.13 -29.67
N PRO A 783 15.42 6.70 -30.93
CA PRO A 783 14.44 5.88 -31.62
C PRO A 783 13.97 4.73 -30.73
N GLN A 784 12.66 4.52 -30.66
CA GLN A 784 12.03 3.56 -29.76
C GLN A 784 11.52 2.34 -30.52
N GLU A 785 11.50 1.22 -29.84
CA GLU A 785 10.70 0.04 -30.14
C GLU A 785 9.51 0.03 -29.19
N ILE A 786 8.30 0.00 -29.73
CA ILE A 786 7.03 0.10 -29.01
C ILE A 786 6.20 -1.16 -29.28
N GLU A 787 5.78 -1.83 -28.22
CA GLU A 787 4.76 -2.89 -28.28
C GLU A 787 3.40 -2.27 -27.97
N PHE A 788 2.42 -2.54 -28.82
CA PHE A 788 1.08 -1.97 -28.71
C PHE A 788 -0.01 -3.02 -28.97
N THR A 789 -1.22 -2.72 -28.53
CA THR A 789 -2.43 -3.50 -28.80
C THR A 789 -3.58 -2.53 -28.98
N PHE A 790 -4.50 -2.84 -29.89
CA PHE A 790 -5.72 -2.08 -30.09
C PHE A 790 -6.93 -3.01 -30.04
N GLU A 791 -7.94 -2.62 -29.26
CA GLU A 791 -9.17 -3.40 -29.07
C GLU A 791 -10.27 -3.04 -30.09
N GLY A 792 -10.02 -2.05 -30.93
CA GLY A 792 -10.92 -1.54 -31.96
C GLY A 792 -10.22 -0.54 -32.90
N PRO A 793 -10.91 -0.04 -33.92
CA PRO A 793 -10.32 0.78 -34.98
C PRO A 793 -10.10 2.26 -34.59
N GLU A 794 -10.58 2.67 -33.42
CA GLU A 794 -10.51 4.04 -32.92
C GLU A 794 -9.25 4.28 -32.07
N GLU A 795 -8.82 5.53 -31.97
CA GLU A 795 -7.58 5.90 -31.24
C GLU A 795 -7.70 5.61 -29.75
N GLU A 796 -8.87 5.75 -29.15
CA GLU A 796 -9.12 5.49 -27.73
C GLU A 796 -9.00 4.00 -27.36
N ASN A 797 -9.01 3.12 -28.36
CA ASN A 797 -8.82 1.68 -28.16
C ASN A 797 -7.34 1.27 -28.26
N LEU A 798 -6.43 2.19 -28.53
CA LEU A 798 -4.99 1.94 -28.58
C LEU A 798 -4.41 1.85 -27.17
N PHE A 799 -3.55 0.86 -26.93
CA PHE A 799 -2.83 0.66 -25.69
C PHE A 799 -1.34 0.42 -25.92
N LEU A 800 -0.49 1.09 -25.15
CA LEU A 800 0.96 0.88 -25.12
C LEU A 800 1.33 -0.12 -24.02
N LEU A 801 2.01 -1.19 -24.41
CA LEU A 801 2.37 -2.30 -23.52
C LEU A 801 3.82 -2.28 -23.10
N GLN A 802 4.68 -1.70 -23.93
CA GLN A 802 6.11 -1.57 -23.67
C GLN A 802 6.71 -0.51 -24.58
N THR A 803 7.76 0.17 -24.10
CA THR A 803 8.68 0.92 -24.95
C THR A 803 10.11 0.70 -24.46
N ARG A 804 11.06 0.69 -25.40
CA ARG A 804 12.50 0.65 -25.11
C ARG A 804 13.29 1.31 -26.23
N ASP A 805 14.53 1.66 -25.95
CA ASP A 805 15.46 2.10 -27.00
C ASP A 805 15.60 1.01 -28.06
N MET A 806 15.39 1.42 -29.31
CA MET A 806 15.57 0.58 -30.48
C MET A 806 17.05 0.21 -30.63
N ILE A 807 17.34 -1.07 -30.80
CA ILE A 807 18.68 -1.53 -31.11
C ILE A 807 18.98 -1.16 -32.57
N THR A 808 19.82 -0.14 -32.78
CA THR A 808 20.24 0.28 -34.11
C THR A 808 21.51 -0.46 -34.53
N ILE A 809 21.59 -0.86 -35.80
CA ILE A 809 22.81 -1.49 -36.34
C ILE A 809 23.94 -0.46 -36.28
N LYS A 810 25.03 -0.79 -35.58
CA LYS A 810 26.22 0.08 -35.50
C LYS A 810 26.74 0.37 -36.90
N LYS A 811 26.99 1.66 -37.17
CA LYS A 811 27.54 2.21 -38.42
C LYS A 811 28.54 1.26 -39.08
N ARG A 812 28.15 0.63 -40.18
CA ARG A 812 29.10 0.10 -41.15
C ARG A 812 28.89 0.91 -42.44
N GLU A 813 29.82 1.82 -42.72
CA GLU A 813 29.89 2.49 -44.03
C GLU A 813 30.30 1.51 -45.14
N LYS A 814 30.87 0.35 -44.74
CA LYS A 814 31.32 -0.74 -45.59
C LYS A 814 30.49 -1.99 -45.35
N PHE A 815 29.84 -2.48 -46.38
CA PHE A 815 29.10 -3.73 -46.33
C PHE A 815 29.77 -4.78 -47.21
N THR A 816 29.70 -6.03 -46.79
CA THR A 816 30.09 -7.16 -47.62
C THR A 816 28.89 -7.51 -48.51
N VAL A 817 29.06 -7.49 -49.83
CA VAL A 817 28.03 -7.87 -50.81
C VAL A 817 28.54 -8.98 -51.71
N PHE A 818 27.66 -9.84 -52.19
CA PHE A 818 28.05 -10.84 -53.18
C PHE A 818 28.53 -10.16 -54.48
N ALA A 819 29.63 -10.66 -55.04
CA ALA A 819 30.13 -10.15 -56.31
C ALA A 819 29.14 -10.49 -57.45
N GLU A 820 28.75 -9.50 -58.24
CA GLU A 820 27.74 -9.65 -59.30
C GLU A 820 28.21 -10.63 -60.40
N GLY A 821 27.30 -11.51 -60.86
CA GLY A 821 27.52 -12.40 -61.99
C GLY A 821 26.32 -13.31 -62.28
N LYS A 822 26.20 -13.82 -63.51
CA LYS A 822 25.10 -14.70 -63.96
C LYS A 822 24.96 -16.01 -63.15
N ALA A 823 25.98 -16.37 -62.36
CA ALA A 823 25.95 -17.52 -61.47
C ALA A 823 25.10 -17.27 -60.20
N LEU A 824 24.98 -16.00 -59.76
CA LEU A 824 24.22 -15.65 -58.56
C LEU A 824 22.71 -15.84 -58.77
N ASP A 825 22.18 -15.38 -59.91
CA ASP A 825 20.76 -15.51 -60.26
C ASP A 825 20.33 -16.99 -60.37
N LYS A 826 21.24 -17.87 -60.83
CA LYS A 826 20.99 -19.31 -60.92
C LYS A 826 21.10 -20.04 -59.57
N ALA A 827 21.80 -19.45 -58.61
CA ALA A 827 22.01 -20.01 -57.28
C ALA A 827 20.94 -19.57 -56.28
N LEU A 828 20.04 -18.67 -56.66
CA LEU A 828 18.97 -18.17 -55.81
C LEU A 828 18.00 -19.29 -55.44
N LEU A 829 17.94 -19.60 -54.15
CA LEU A 829 17.04 -20.61 -53.60
C LEU A 829 15.72 -19.99 -53.14
N GLY A 830 15.75 -18.76 -52.63
CA GLY A 830 14.56 -18.07 -52.16
C GLY A 830 14.86 -16.73 -51.50
N PHE A 831 13.80 -16.10 -51.02
CA PHE A 831 13.84 -14.83 -50.30
C PHE A 831 13.22 -14.98 -48.90
N GLY A 832 13.72 -14.21 -47.96
CA GLY A 832 13.12 -13.92 -46.67
C GLY A 832 13.22 -12.43 -46.35
N ILE A 833 13.04 -12.09 -45.08
CA ILE A 833 13.21 -10.74 -44.55
C ILE A 833 14.67 -10.60 -44.07
N GLY A 834 15.39 -9.65 -44.64
CA GLY A 834 16.74 -9.30 -44.19
C GLY A 834 16.69 -8.58 -42.85
N VAL A 835 17.36 -9.15 -41.83
CA VAL A 835 17.32 -8.64 -40.45
C VAL A 835 18.60 -7.93 -40.06
N SER A 836 19.75 -8.58 -40.21
CA SER A 836 21.03 -8.07 -39.69
C SER A 836 22.21 -8.65 -40.45
N GLY A 837 23.36 -7.97 -40.40
CA GLY A 837 24.57 -8.39 -41.12
C GLY A 837 24.49 -8.13 -42.62
N SER A 838 25.39 -8.76 -43.37
CA SER A 838 25.55 -8.56 -44.82
C SER A 838 25.85 -9.90 -45.50
N ALA A 839 26.26 -9.92 -46.76
CA ALA A 839 26.54 -11.16 -47.48
C ALA A 839 27.53 -12.07 -46.71
N LEU A 840 27.09 -13.30 -46.43
CA LEU A 840 27.82 -14.32 -45.70
C LEU A 840 27.77 -15.64 -46.46
N SER A 841 28.92 -16.25 -46.70
CA SER A 841 29.06 -17.61 -47.26
C SER A 841 29.60 -18.52 -46.17
N GLY A 842 28.95 -19.66 -45.95
CA GLY A 842 29.29 -20.57 -44.85
C GLY A 842 28.76 -21.98 -45.08
N ARG A 843 28.81 -22.82 -44.04
CA ARG A 843 28.25 -24.18 -44.06
C ARG A 843 26.94 -24.26 -43.27
N ALA A 844 25.99 -25.04 -43.78
CA ALA A 844 24.72 -25.30 -43.13
C ALA A 844 24.89 -26.16 -41.86
N VAL A 845 24.31 -25.72 -40.75
CA VAL A 845 24.26 -26.45 -39.47
C VAL A 845 22.85 -26.38 -38.87
N PHE A 846 22.44 -27.41 -38.15
CA PHE A 846 21.09 -27.53 -37.59
C PHE A 846 21.07 -27.67 -36.07
N THR A 847 22.14 -28.22 -35.48
CA THR A 847 22.25 -28.48 -34.04
C THR A 847 23.53 -27.91 -33.42
N ALA A 848 23.55 -27.76 -32.09
CA ALA A 848 24.77 -27.40 -31.35
C ALA A 848 25.92 -28.39 -31.58
N ALA A 849 25.60 -29.67 -31.77
CA ALA A 849 26.59 -30.71 -32.05
C ALA A 849 27.24 -30.50 -33.43
N ASN A 850 26.43 -30.18 -34.46
CA ASN A 850 26.94 -29.82 -35.79
C ASN A 850 27.91 -28.65 -35.73
N ILE A 851 27.57 -27.62 -34.95
CA ILE A 851 28.40 -26.42 -34.80
C ILE A 851 29.75 -26.77 -34.18
N ARG A 852 29.77 -27.54 -33.09
CA ARG A 852 31.02 -27.93 -32.42
C ARG A 852 31.90 -28.78 -33.33
N GLN A 853 31.31 -29.77 -33.99
CA GLN A 853 32.03 -30.64 -34.91
C GLN A 853 32.72 -29.83 -36.01
N LEU A 854 31.99 -28.96 -36.73
CA LEU A 854 32.60 -28.18 -37.79
C LEU A 854 33.59 -27.13 -37.28
N LYS A 855 33.39 -26.56 -36.07
CA LYS A 855 34.38 -25.65 -35.48
C LYS A 855 35.68 -26.35 -35.07
N GLU A 856 35.63 -27.64 -34.76
CA GLU A 856 36.83 -28.45 -34.52
C GLU A 856 37.53 -28.83 -35.83
N GLU A 857 36.76 -29.18 -36.87
CA GLU A 857 37.30 -29.60 -38.18
C GLU A 857 37.83 -28.43 -39.02
N ASP A 858 37.12 -27.30 -39.06
CA ASP A 858 37.41 -26.13 -39.88
C ASP A 858 37.00 -24.82 -39.16
N PRO A 859 37.82 -24.34 -38.20
CA PRO A 859 37.48 -23.21 -37.35
C PRO A 859 37.30 -21.88 -38.10
N ALA A 860 37.82 -21.78 -39.33
CA ALA A 860 37.84 -20.55 -40.11
C ALA A 860 36.57 -20.36 -40.97
N THR A 861 35.85 -21.45 -41.25
CA THR A 861 34.66 -21.39 -42.09
C THR A 861 33.45 -20.90 -41.30
N PRO A 862 32.76 -19.84 -41.76
CA PRO A 862 31.53 -19.39 -41.11
C PRO A 862 30.44 -20.45 -41.14
N LEU A 863 29.67 -20.52 -40.06
CA LEU A 863 28.56 -21.46 -39.93
C LEU A 863 27.23 -20.70 -39.98
N ILE A 864 26.27 -21.24 -40.73
CA ILE A 864 24.93 -20.68 -40.88
C ILE A 864 23.94 -21.67 -40.26
N LEU A 865 23.41 -21.30 -39.10
CA LEU A 865 22.40 -22.07 -38.37
C LEU A 865 21.06 -21.95 -39.10
N ILE A 866 20.45 -23.09 -39.45
CA ILE A 866 19.15 -23.17 -40.10
C ILE A 866 18.15 -23.76 -39.12
N ARG A 867 17.07 -23.03 -38.84
CA ARG A 867 16.02 -23.40 -37.89
C ARG A 867 14.64 -23.18 -38.48
N GLN A 868 13.64 -23.91 -38.01
CA GLN A 868 12.26 -23.64 -38.42
C GLN A 868 11.80 -22.27 -37.89
N ASP A 869 12.00 -22.04 -36.61
CA ASP A 869 11.87 -20.78 -35.87
C ASP A 869 12.88 -20.79 -34.71
N THR A 870 13.03 -19.69 -33.97
CA THR A 870 13.89 -19.68 -32.78
C THR A 870 13.10 -19.41 -31.51
N VAL A 871 13.57 -20.04 -30.45
CA VAL A 871 13.10 -19.83 -29.08
C VAL A 871 14.22 -19.27 -28.21
N PRO A 872 13.91 -18.67 -27.05
CA PRO A 872 14.92 -18.14 -26.12
C PRO A 872 16.05 -19.12 -25.74
N GLU A 873 15.76 -20.41 -25.74
CA GLU A 873 16.69 -21.49 -25.46
C GLU A 873 17.80 -21.61 -26.51
N ASP A 874 17.57 -21.16 -27.75
CA ASP A 874 18.52 -21.25 -28.87
C ASP A 874 19.67 -20.23 -28.80
N ILE A 875 19.71 -19.36 -27.79
CA ILE A 875 20.69 -18.26 -27.73
C ILE A 875 22.13 -18.75 -27.84
N LYS A 876 22.42 -19.91 -27.27
CA LYS A 876 23.77 -20.46 -27.23
C LYS A 876 24.21 -20.91 -28.62
N GLU A 877 23.33 -21.60 -29.34
CA GLU A 877 23.49 -22.05 -30.71
C GLU A 877 23.66 -20.85 -31.64
N ILE A 878 22.80 -19.83 -31.51
CA ILE A 878 22.88 -18.59 -32.29
C ILE A 878 24.20 -17.87 -32.01
N ALA A 879 24.65 -17.82 -30.76
CA ALA A 879 25.93 -17.19 -30.40
C ALA A 879 27.13 -17.94 -31.01
N MET A 880 27.04 -19.27 -31.12
CA MET A 880 28.10 -20.09 -31.72
C MET A 880 28.17 -19.99 -33.24
N ALA A 881 27.08 -19.67 -33.95
CA ALA A 881 27.08 -19.51 -35.42
C ALA A 881 27.42 -18.07 -35.87
N GLU A 882 27.82 -17.88 -37.13
CA GLU A 882 28.08 -16.57 -37.72
C GLU A 882 26.86 -16.03 -38.50
N GLY A 883 25.96 -16.93 -38.92
CA GLY A 883 24.68 -16.59 -39.54
C GLY A 883 23.51 -17.41 -39.02
N LEU A 884 22.30 -16.86 -39.17
CA LEU A 884 21.02 -17.50 -38.86
C LEU A 884 20.07 -17.38 -40.06
N LEU A 885 19.43 -18.50 -40.43
CA LEU A 885 18.37 -18.57 -41.41
C LEU A 885 17.15 -19.25 -40.77
N THR A 886 15.99 -18.61 -40.84
CA THR A 886 14.74 -19.18 -40.32
C THR A 886 13.64 -19.25 -41.36
N ALA A 887 12.83 -20.31 -41.30
CA ALA A 887 11.66 -20.48 -42.18
C ALA A 887 10.53 -19.53 -41.80
N ARG A 888 10.35 -19.26 -40.50
CA ARG A 888 9.30 -18.39 -39.95
C ARG A 888 9.89 -17.18 -39.22
N GLY A 889 9.05 -16.18 -38.97
CA GLY A 889 9.41 -14.98 -38.20
C GLY A 889 9.40 -13.69 -39.04
N GLY A 890 8.93 -12.61 -38.40
CA GLY A 890 8.97 -11.26 -38.95
C GLY A 890 10.22 -10.47 -38.53
N GLN A 891 10.23 -9.19 -38.87
CA GLN A 891 11.32 -8.26 -38.56
C GLN A 891 11.48 -8.02 -37.05
N THR A 892 10.41 -8.25 -36.29
CA THR A 892 10.37 -8.12 -34.83
C THR A 892 10.36 -9.48 -34.11
N SER A 893 10.67 -10.58 -34.80
CA SER A 893 10.72 -11.91 -34.21
C SER A 893 11.84 -12.07 -33.19
N HIS A 894 11.74 -13.09 -32.33
CA HIS A 894 12.82 -13.46 -31.40
C HIS A 894 14.18 -13.60 -32.09
N ALA A 895 14.21 -14.33 -33.21
CA ALA A 895 15.39 -14.49 -34.07
C ALA A 895 15.99 -13.13 -34.42
N ALA A 896 15.14 -12.20 -34.87
CA ALA A 896 15.59 -10.90 -35.34
C ALA A 896 16.23 -10.05 -34.24
N VAL A 897 15.57 -9.98 -33.08
CA VAL A 897 16.04 -9.17 -31.94
C VAL A 897 17.37 -9.71 -31.40
N VAL A 898 17.51 -11.04 -31.27
CA VAL A 898 18.73 -11.66 -30.73
C VAL A 898 19.91 -11.51 -31.69
N THR A 899 19.73 -11.74 -32.99
CA THR A 899 20.84 -11.65 -33.95
C THR A 899 21.36 -10.23 -34.16
N ILE A 900 20.49 -9.22 -34.10
CA ILE A 900 20.92 -7.81 -34.12
C ILE A 900 21.85 -7.55 -32.92
N ARG A 901 21.48 -8.05 -31.74
CA ARG A 901 22.23 -7.83 -30.51
C ARG A 901 23.57 -8.56 -30.48
N LEU A 902 23.62 -9.76 -31.06
CA LEU A 902 24.82 -10.57 -31.21
C LEU A 902 25.64 -10.23 -32.48
N GLU A 903 25.22 -9.23 -33.24
CA GLU A 903 25.86 -8.77 -34.49
C GLU A 903 26.05 -9.89 -35.54
N LYS A 904 25.07 -10.81 -35.66
CA LYS A 904 25.10 -11.95 -36.60
C LYS A 904 24.41 -11.63 -37.92
N THR A 905 24.78 -12.31 -39.01
CA THR A 905 24.02 -12.21 -40.27
C THR A 905 22.72 -13.00 -40.17
N CYS A 906 21.58 -12.39 -40.47
CA CYS A 906 20.28 -13.02 -40.23
C CYS A 906 19.28 -12.76 -41.36
N VAL A 907 18.63 -13.83 -41.80
CA VAL A 907 17.48 -13.81 -42.70
C VAL A 907 16.36 -14.62 -42.05
N VAL A 908 15.16 -14.04 -41.95
CA VAL A 908 14.01 -14.67 -41.29
C VAL A 908 12.81 -14.78 -42.22
N GLY A 909 11.85 -15.64 -41.91
CA GLY A 909 10.59 -15.71 -42.68
C GLY A 909 10.78 -16.19 -44.12
N CYS A 910 11.71 -17.11 -44.38
CA CYS A 910 11.81 -17.77 -45.68
C CYS A 910 10.68 -18.81 -45.81
N ASN A 911 9.49 -18.38 -46.20
CA ASN A 911 8.26 -19.18 -46.10
C ASN A 911 8.29 -20.53 -46.85
N ASP A 912 9.05 -20.62 -47.93
CA ASP A 912 9.19 -21.86 -48.73
C ASP A 912 10.18 -22.86 -48.12
N LEU A 913 10.90 -22.47 -47.07
CA LEU A 913 11.87 -23.31 -46.37
C LEU A 913 11.17 -24.27 -45.42
N LYS A 914 11.48 -25.56 -45.54
CA LYS A 914 11.08 -26.60 -44.59
C LYS A 914 12.32 -27.15 -43.91
N VAL A 915 12.36 -27.10 -42.58
CA VAL A 915 13.52 -27.54 -41.80
C VAL A 915 13.19 -28.82 -41.07
N TYR A 916 14.05 -29.83 -41.22
CA TYR A 916 13.95 -31.14 -40.55
C TYR A 916 15.18 -31.32 -39.66
N GLU A 917 15.15 -30.68 -38.49
CA GLU A 917 16.32 -30.55 -37.61
C GLU A 917 16.85 -31.91 -37.12
N ALA A 918 15.95 -32.84 -36.79
CA ALA A 918 16.31 -34.21 -36.39
C ALA A 918 16.98 -35.01 -37.52
N GLU A 919 16.75 -34.63 -38.78
CA GLU A 919 17.35 -35.25 -39.96
C GLU A 919 18.55 -34.44 -40.49
N GLU A 920 18.92 -33.35 -39.81
CA GLU A 920 20.03 -32.45 -40.17
C GLU A 920 19.98 -31.99 -41.64
N ARG A 921 18.76 -31.66 -42.11
CA ARG A 921 18.50 -31.19 -43.47
C ARG A 921 17.40 -30.15 -43.55
N CYS A 922 17.39 -29.38 -44.63
CA CYS A 922 16.25 -28.56 -45.04
C CYS A 922 15.94 -28.72 -46.52
N GLU A 923 14.74 -28.31 -46.89
CA GLU A 923 14.24 -28.33 -48.26
C GLU A 923 13.67 -26.96 -48.62
N ILE A 924 14.03 -26.45 -49.80
CA ILE A 924 13.46 -25.23 -50.37
C ILE A 924 13.36 -25.38 -51.89
N ASN A 925 12.21 -25.06 -52.47
CA ASN A 925 12.00 -25.11 -53.93
C ASN A 925 12.44 -26.44 -54.59
N GLY A 926 12.21 -27.56 -53.90
CA GLY A 926 12.58 -28.91 -54.37
C GLY A 926 14.07 -29.25 -54.26
N ARG A 927 14.88 -28.39 -53.63
CA ARG A 927 16.30 -28.63 -53.35
C ARG A 927 16.48 -29.01 -51.88
N GLU A 928 17.10 -30.17 -51.65
CA GLU A 928 17.57 -30.58 -50.33
C GLU A 928 18.98 -30.05 -50.04
N ILE A 929 19.18 -29.54 -48.82
CA ILE A 929 20.45 -29.06 -48.29
C ILE A 929 20.73 -29.81 -46.99
N ARG A 930 21.93 -30.38 -46.87
CA ARG A 930 22.33 -31.18 -45.70
C ARG A 930 23.39 -30.48 -44.85
N PHE A 931 23.58 -30.99 -43.64
CA PHE A 931 24.69 -30.59 -42.77
C PHE A 931 26.03 -30.53 -43.51
N GLY A 932 26.74 -29.41 -43.34
CA GLY A 932 28.05 -29.17 -43.94
C GLY A 932 28.03 -28.64 -45.38
N GLU A 933 26.88 -28.62 -46.06
CA GLU A 933 26.77 -28.10 -47.42
C GLU A 933 27.00 -26.58 -47.44
N ALA A 934 27.69 -26.09 -48.47
CA ALA A 934 27.99 -24.68 -48.64
C ALA A 934 26.73 -23.90 -49.04
N ILE A 935 26.43 -22.84 -48.31
CA ILE A 935 25.30 -21.94 -48.54
C ILE A 935 25.70 -20.49 -48.29
N SER A 936 24.89 -19.58 -48.81
CA SER A 936 25.13 -18.15 -48.71
C SER A 936 23.84 -17.41 -48.37
N ILE A 937 23.92 -16.44 -47.46
CA ILE A 937 22.78 -15.57 -47.09
C ILE A 937 23.16 -14.09 -47.16
N ASP A 938 22.21 -13.22 -47.49
CA ASP A 938 22.37 -11.75 -47.39
C ASP A 938 21.35 -11.17 -46.41
N GLY A 939 21.83 -10.80 -45.23
CA GLY A 939 21.01 -10.22 -44.17
C GLY A 939 20.47 -8.82 -44.44
N ARG A 940 20.83 -8.16 -45.56
CA ARG A 940 20.27 -6.86 -45.98
C ARG A 940 19.14 -7.02 -46.98
N LYS A 941 19.31 -7.94 -47.94
CA LYS A 941 18.38 -8.18 -49.04
C LYS A 941 17.45 -9.38 -48.79
N GLY A 942 17.69 -10.14 -47.72
CA GLY A 942 16.93 -11.35 -47.43
C GLY A 942 17.22 -12.49 -48.41
N LEU A 943 18.40 -12.53 -49.03
CA LEU A 943 18.73 -13.55 -50.03
C LEU A 943 19.14 -14.86 -49.38
N PHE A 944 18.70 -15.98 -49.95
CA PHE A 944 19.22 -17.31 -49.66
C PHE A 944 19.71 -17.97 -50.96
N LEU A 945 20.99 -18.35 -51.00
CA LEU A 945 21.68 -18.83 -52.19
C LEU A 945 22.36 -20.19 -51.91
N GLN A 946 22.37 -21.04 -52.94
CA GLN A 946 23.09 -22.31 -52.94
C GLN A 946 24.59 -22.10 -53.19
N GLY A 947 25.44 -22.81 -52.45
CA GLY A 947 26.89 -22.77 -52.63
C GLY A 947 27.55 -21.56 -51.94
N ALA A 948 28.88 -21.54 -51.95
CA ALA A 948 29.66 -20.42 -51.45
C ALA A 948 29.97 -19.44 -52.58
N HIS A 949 29.60 -18.17 -52.39
CA HIS A 949 29.83 -17.11 -53.37
C HIS A 949 30.90 -16.12 -52.89
N PRO A 950 31.75 -15.60 -53.80
CA PRO A 950 32.73 -14.58 -53.46
C PRO A 950 32.02 -13.27 -53.09
N VAL A 951 32.61 -12.57 -52.14
CA VAL A 951 32.10 -11.29 -51.63
C VAL A 951 33.07 -10.15 -51.94
N ARG A 952 32.54 -8.93 -52.10
CA ARG A 952 33.29 -7.68 -52.22
C ARG A 952 32.82 -6.69 -51.15
N GLU A 953 33.69 -5.75 -50.76
CA GLU A 953 33.25 -4.59 -49.99
C GLU A 953 32.56 -3.58 -50.90
N GLU A 954 31.39 -3.12 -50.48
CA GLU A 954 30.67 -1.99 -51.08
C GLU A 954 30.51 -0.89 -50.04
N VAL A 955 30.87 0.34 -50.42
CA VAL A 955 30.66 1.52 -49.58
C VAL A 955 29.31 2.11 -49.95
N GLN A 956 28.33 2.01 -49.06
CA GLN A 956 27.03 2.62 -49.30
C GLN A 956 27.08 4.08 -48.82
N ILE A 957 27.19 5.02 -49.76
CA ILE A 957 26.96 6.43 -49.48
C ILE A 957 25.46 6.57 -49.25
N LEU A 958 25.04 6.53 -47.98
CA LEU A 958 23.65 6.78 -47.63
C LEU A 958 23.30 8.21 -48.10
N PRO A 959 22.18 8.41 -48.82
CA PRO A 959 21.71 9.75 -49.13
C PRO A 959 21.53 10.51 -47.80
N LEU A 960 22.05 11.74 -47.77
CA LEU A 960 21.95 12.63 -46.60
C LEU A 960 20.51 12.93 -46.23
#